data_AF-A0A2Y9H005-F1
#
_entry.id   AF-A0A2Y9H005-F1
#
_cell.length_a   1.000
_cell.length_b   1.000
_cell.length_c   1.000
_cell.angle_alpha   90.00
_cell.angle_beta   90.00
_cell.angle_gamma   90.00
#
_symmetry.space_group_name_H-M   'P 1'
#
loop_
_entity.id
_entity.type
_entity.pdbx_description
1 polymer ?
#
loop_
_entity_poly.entity_id
_entity_poly.type
_entity_poly.pdbx_seq_one_letter_code
_entity_poly.pdbx_strand_id
1 'polypeptide(L)'
;MMLSSSDFESASWELVVRVDHPNEEEQKDVTLRVSGDLHVGGLMLKLVEQINISQDWSDFALWWEQKHCWLLKTHWTLDKCGVQADAKLLFTPQHKMLRLRLPNVKTVRLRVSFSAVVFKAVSDICKILNIRRSEELSLLKPSGDYFKKKKKKDKSNKEPIIEDILNLEGSPTTSGPPVSPGLYSKTMTPTYDPINGTPASSTMTWFSDSPLTEQNCSILAFSQPPQSPEALADMYQPRSLVDKAKLNAGWLDSSRSLMEQGIQDDEQLLLRFKYYTFFDLNPKYDAVRINQLYEQARWAILLEEIDCTEEEMLIFAALQYHISKLSLSAETQDFTNESEVDEVEAALSNLEVTLEGGKADNALEDITDIPKLADNLKLFRPKKLILKAFKQYWFIFKDTSIAYFKNKELEQGEPVEKLNLRGCEVVPDVNVAGRKFGIKLLIPVADGMNEVYLRCDHENQYAQWMAACILASKGKTMADSSYQPEVLNILSFLRMKNRNSASQVASSLETMDMNPECFVSPRCAKKHKSKQLAARILEAHQNVAQMPLVEAKLRFIQAWQSLPEFGLTYYLVRFKGSKKDDILGVSYNRLIRIDAATGIPITTWRFTNMKQWNVNWEIRQVAIEFDQNVSIAFTCLSADCKIVHEYIGGYIFLSTRSKDQNETLDEDLFHKLTGGQE
;
A
#
# COMPACT_ATOMS: atom_id res chain seq x y z
N MET A 1 -19.51 61.66 -28.29
CA MET A 1 -19.95 61.73 -26.89
C MET A 1 -18.83 61.15 -26.04
N MET A 2 -18.16 61.99 -25.26
CA MET A 2 -17.26 61.53 -24.21
C MET A 2 -18.14 61.01 -23.07
N LEU A 3 -17.98 59.74 -22.70
CA LEU A 3 -18.59 59.18 -21.50
C LEU A 3 -17.94 59.86 -20.29
N SER A 4 -18.75 60.55 -19.48
CA SER A 4 -18.31 61.15 -18.22
C SER A 4 -18.09 60.06 -17.18
N SER A 5 -17.22 60.35 -16.21
CA SER A 5 -16.91 59.49 -15.05
C SER A 5 -18.12 59.12 -14.18
N SER A 6 -19.29 59.69 -14.45
CA SER A 6 -20.57 59.42 -13.77
C SER A 6 -21.28 58.14 -14.24
N ASP A 7 -21.00 57.63 -15.45
CA ASP A 7 -21.69 56.45 -15.97
C ASP A 7 -21.14 55.14 -15.38
N PHE A 8 -19.90 55.15 -14.87
CA PHE A 8 -19.26 54.03 -14.18
C PHE A 8 -19.80 53.78 -12.75
N GLU A 9 -20.43 54.78 -12.10
CA GLU A 9 -21.04 54.58 -10.79
C GLU A 9 -22.33 53.74 -10.86
N SER A 10 -22.97 53.67 -12.02
CA SER A 10 -24.29 53.03 -12.21
C SER A 10 -24.27 51.49 -12.23
N ALA A 11 -23.11 50.86 -12.38
CA ALA A 11 -22.96 49.40 -12.44
C ALA A 11 -22.28 48.79 -11.20
N SER A 12 -22.04 49.60 -10.17
CA SER A 12 -21.41 49.15 -8.92
C SER A 12 -22.44 48.70 -7.89
N TRP A 13 -22.14 47.64 -7.17
CA TRP A 13 -23.01 47.03 -6.16
C TRP A 13 -22.18 46.58 -4.94
N GLU A 14 -22.86 46.32 -3.83
CA GLU A 14 -22.22 45.94 -2.57
C GLU A 14 -22.17 44.42 -2.43
N LEU A 15 -20.96 43.90 -2.19
CA LEU A 15 -20.71 42.49 -1.95
C LEU A 15 -20.31 42.29 -0.49
N VAL A 16 -20.98 41.35 0.17
CA VAL A 16 -20.65 40.96 1.54
C VAL A 16 -19.75 39.73 1.51
N VAL A 17 -18.56 39.86 2.11
CA VAL A 17 -17.58 38.79 2.25
C VAL A 17 -17.32 38.55 3.73
N ARG A 18 -17.59 37.33 4.20
CA ARG A 18 -17.20 36.85 5.54
C ARG A 18 -15.73 36.47 5.53
N VAL A 19 -14.97 36.84 6.56
CA VAL A 19 -13.57 36.44 6.68
C VAL A 19 -13.42 35.45 7.82
N ASP A 20 -12.97 34.23 7.50
CA ASP A 20 -12.68 33.16 8.45
C ASP A 20 -11.31 33.43 9.08
N HIS A 21 -11.29 33.89 10.33
CA HIS A 21 -10.04 34.07 11.08
C HIS A 21 -9.82 32.86 11.98
N PRO A 22 -8.76 32.06 11.79
CA PRO A 22 -8.52 30.89 12.62
C PRO A 22 -8.24 31.20 14.12
N ASN A 23 -8.03 32.47 14.47
CA ASN A 23 -7.66 32.91 15.83
C ASN A 23 -8.70 33.79 16.54
N GLU A 24 -9.84 34.14 15.90
CA GLU A 24 -10.91 34.93 16.52
C GLU A 24 -12.25 34.18 16.40
N GLU A 25 -12.97 34.01 17.51
CA GLU A 25 -14.29 33.33 17.54
C GLU A 25 -15.38 34.11 16.77
N GLU A 26 -15.11 35.36 16.37
CA GLU A 26 -16.04 36.22 15.64
C GLU A 26 -15.66 36.36 14.15
N GLN A 27 -16.49 35.77 13.28
CA GLN A 27 -16.42 36.01 11.84
C GLN A 27 -16.80 37.47 11.53
N LYS A 28 -15.89 38.22 10.90
CA LYS A 28 -16.13 39.62 10.51
C LYS A 28 -16.67 39.68 9.08
N ASP A 29 -17.80 40.36 8.92
CA ASP A 29 -18.38 40.67 7.61
C ASP A 29 -17.74 41.96 7.07
N VAL A 30 -17.16 41.87 5.87
CA VAL A 30 -16.60 43.01 5.14
C VAL A 30 -17.49 43.30 3.95
N THR A 31 -17.95 44.55 3.84
CA THR A 31 -18.75 45.00 2.69
C THR A 31 -17.86 45.80 1.73
N LEU A 32 -17.83 45.38 0.47
CA LEU A 32 -17.00 45.94 -0.58
C LEU A 32 -17.88 46.45 -1.73
N ARG A 33 -17.58 47.64 -2.25
CA ARG A 33 -18.18 48.12 -3.51
C ARG A 33 -17.43 47.55 -4.70
N VAL A 34 -18.12 46.76 -5.50
CA VAL A 34 -17.58 46.01 -6.64
C VAL A 34 -18.39 46.26 -7.90
N SER A 35 -17.85 45.85 -9.04
CA SER A 35 -18.50 45.88 -10.35
C SER A 35 -18.32 44.51 -11.01
N GLY A 36 -19.21 44.15 -11.94
CA GLY A 36 -19.22 42.82 -12.58
C GLY A 36 -17.95 42.47 -13.35
N ASP A 37 -17.23 43.49 -13.84
CA ASP A 37 -15.95 43.40 -14.53
C ASP A 37 -14.74 43.21 -13.60
N LEU A 38 -14.91 43.37 -12.28
CA LEU A 38 -13.84 43.14 -11.32
C LEU A 38 -13.39 41.68 -11.36
N HIS A 39 -12.08 41.44 -11.41
CA HIS A 39 -11.52 40.10 -11.33
C HIS A 39 -11.55 39.56 -9.90
N VAL A 40 -11.70 38.24 -9.75
CA VAL A 40 -11.66 37.56 -8.44
C VAL A 40 -10.38 37.90 -7.65
N GLY A 41 -9.21 37.93 -8.32
CA GLY A 41 -7.96 38.33 -7.69
C GLY A 41 -7.95 39.81 -7.25
N GLY A 42 -8.61 40.69 -8.00
CA GLY A 42 -8.79 42.09 -7.63
C GLY A 42 -9.72 42.25 -6.41
N LEU A 43 -10.74 41.41 -6.30
CA LEU A 43 -11.59 41.34 -5.11
C LEU A 43 -10.80 40.90 -3.87
N MET A 44 -9.95 39.88 -3.99
CA MET A 44 -9.08 39.42 -2.89
C MET A 44 -8.11 40.52 -2.42
N LEU A 45 -7.50 41.27 -3.35
CA LEU A 45 -6.62 42.39 -3.01
C LEU A 45 -7.35 43.50 -2.24
N LYS A 46 -8.51 43.95 -2.75
CA LYS A 46 -9.35 44.96 -2.07
C LYS A 46 -9.77 44.50 -0.68
N LEU A 47 -10.08 43.21 -0.53
CA LEU A 47 -10.47 42.62 0.75
C LEU A 47 -9.31 42.68 1.77
N VAL A 48 -8.11 42.26 1.37
CA VAL A 48 -6.92 42.30 2.24
C VAL A 48 -6.55 43.74 2.62
N GLU A 49 -6.64 44.69 1.67
CA GLU A 49 -6.42 46.12 1.93
C GLU A 49 -7.41 46.68 2.97
N GLN A 50 -8.69 46.28 2.90
CA GLN A 50 -9.72 46.75 3.84
C GLN A 50 -9.60 46.09 5.23
N ILE A 51 -9.17 44.84 5.30
CA ILE A 51 -8.94 44.13 6.58
C ILE A 51 -7.76 44.76 7.33
N ASN A 52 -6.72 45.23 6.62
CA ASN A 52 -5.55 45.93 7.17
C ASN A 52 -4.85 45.16 8.31
N ILE A 53 -4.78 43.83 8.20
CA ILE A 53 -4.06 42.94 9.12
C ILE A 53 -2.84 42.37 8.40
N SER A 54 -1.67 42.49 9.04
CA SER A 54 -0.42 41.89 8.57
C SER A 54 -0.38 40.40 8.93
N GLN A 55 -0.80 39.55 8.01
CA GLN A 55 -0.68 38.09 8.10
C GLN A 55 -0.42 37.47 6.73
N ASP A 56 -0.10 36.16 6.71
CA ASP A 56 0.02 35.41 5.46
C ASP A 56 -1.36 35.05 4.90
N TRP A 57 -1.68 35.61 3.74
CA TRP A 57 -2.93 35.38 3.00
C TRP A 57 -2.77 34.40 1.83
N SER A 58 -1.59 33.81 1.65
CA SER A 58 -1.26 32.96 0.49
C SER A 58 -2.18 31.75 0.34
N ASP A 59 -2.65 31.20 1.46
CA ASP A 59 -3.53 30.03 1.48
C ASP A 59 -5.03 30.38 1.39
N PHE A 60 -5.40 31.65 1.43
CA PHE A 60 -6.81 32.05 1.46
C PHE A 60 -7.43 32.08 0.06
N ALA A 61 -8.69 31.64 -0.03
CA ALA A 61 -9.49 31.72 -1.25
C ALA A 61 -10.96 32.04 -0.93
N LEU A 62 -11.70 32.41 -1.97
CA LEU A 62 -13.13 32.72 -1.87
C LEU A 62 -13.97 31.46 -2.11
N TRP A 63 -14.80 31.14 -1.12
CA TRP A 63 -15.81 30.09 -1.14
C TRP A 63 -17.19 30.70 -1.31
N TRP A 64 -17.97 30.20 -2.26
CA TRP A 64 -19.36 30.61 -2.47
C TRP A 64 -20.31 29.57 -1.88
N GLU A 65 -20.86 29.89 -0.70
CA GLU A 65 -21.70 28.97 0.07
C GLU A 65 -22.99 28.57 -0.67
N GLN A 66 -23.70 29.52 -1.29
CA GLN A 66 -24.99 29.23 -1.94
C GLN A 66 -24.87 28.32 -3.17
N LYS A 67 -23.76 28.42 -3.91
CA LYS A 67 -23.48 27.55 -5.07
C LYS A 67 -22.59 26.36 -4.75
N HIS A 68 -22.14 26.23 -3.50
CA HIS A 68 -21.18 25.23 -3.05
C HIS A 68 -19.97 25.10 -3.98
N CYS A 69 -19.27 26.21 -4.28
CA CYS A 69 -18.10 26.17 -5.16
C CYS A 69 -17.00 27.15 -4.75
N TRP A 70 -15.76 26.82 -5.11
CA TRP A 70 -14.60 27.68 -4.92
C TRP A 70 -14.37 28.62 -6.11
N LEU A 71 -14.00 29.86 -5.84
CA LEU A 71 -13.60 30.85 -6.84
C LEU A 71 -12.06 30.90 -6.95
N LEU A 72 -11.46 29.84 -7.49
CA LEU A 72 -9.99 29.72 -7.58
C LEU A 72 -9.38 30.44 -8.79
N LYS A 73 -10.19 30.75 -9.81
CA LYS A 73 -9.72 31.38 -11.05
C LYS A 73 -9.61 32.89 -10.88
N THR A 74 -8.48 33.35 -10.34
CA THR A 74 -8.21 34.76 -10.01
C THR A 74 -8.38 35.74 -11.18
N HIS A 75 -8.18 35.28 -12.41
CA HIS A 75 -8.30 36.08 -13.64
C HIS A 75 -9.74 36.15 -14.21
N TRP A 76 -10.71 35.44 -13.63
CA TRP A 76 -12.11 35.51 -14.07
C TRP A 76 -12.79 36.74 -13.46
N THR A 77 -13.68 37.36 -14.22
CA THR A 77 -14.54 38.46 -13.74
C THR A 77 -15.66 37.90 -12.86
N LEU A 78 -16.19 38.72 -11.95
CA LEU A 78 -17.35 38.36 -11.13
C LEU A 78 -18.54 37.95 -12.00
N ASP A 79 -18.79 38.66 -13.11
CA ASP A 79 -19.84 38.31 -14.08
C ASP A 79 -19.63 36.94 -14.71
N LYS A 80 -18.38 36.58 -15.06
CA LYS A 80 -18.07 35.26 -15.64
C LYS A 80 -18.28 34.12 -14.64
N CYS A 81 -18.02 34.39 -13.36
CA CYS A 81 -18.36 33.48 -12.26
C CYS A 81 -19.86 33.48 -11.94
N GLY A 82 -20.60 34.47 -12.44
CA GLY A 82 -22.01 34.70 -12.18
C GLY A 82 -22.30 35.26 -10.78
N VAL A 83 -21.31 35.85 -10.11
CA VAL A 83 -21.44 36.46 -8.77
C VAL A 83 -22.21 37.79 -8.90
N GLN A 84 -23.26 37.94 -8.11
CA GLN A 84 -24.12 39.12 -8.08
C GLN A 84 -24.23 39.67 -6.64
N ALA A 85 -25.00 40.74 -6.44
CA ALA A 85 -25.12 41.46 -5.16
C ALA A 85 -25.67 40.61 -3.99
N ASP A 86 -26.40 39.53 -4.28
CA ASP A 86 -26.95 38.61 -3.28
C ASP A 86 -25.98 37.47 -2.90
N ALA A 87 -24.82 37.38 -3.56
CA ALA A 87 -23.82 36.37 -3.26
C ALA A 87 -23.21 36.59 -1.87
N LYS A 88 -23.13 35.51 -1.09
CA LYS A 88 -22.47 35.47 0.21
C LYS A 88 -21.19 34.67 0.04
N LEU A 89 -20.07 35.39 0.06
CA LEU A 89 -18.76 34.78 -0.07
C LEU A 89 -18.11 34.63 1.30
N LEU A 90 -17.34 33.56 1.44
CA LEU A 90 -16.48 33.30 2.59
C LEU A 90 -15.04 33.31 2.11
N PHE A 91 -14.22 34.19 2.69
CA PHE A 91 -12.79 34.22 2.50
C PHE A 91 -12.14 33.39 3.60
N THR A 92 -11.65 32.21 3.24
CA THR A 92 -11.21 31.17 4.17
C THR A 92 -9.91 30.53 3.68
N PRO A 93 -9.05 30.01 4.59
CA PRO A 93 -7.92 29.17 4.19
C PRO A 93 -8.41 27.95 3.42
N GLN A 94 -7.67 27.60 2.37
CA GLN A 94 -7.90 26.40 1.57
C GLN A 94 -7.42 25.15 2.30
N HIS A 95 -6.36 25.24 3.11
CA HIS A 95 -5.89 24.11 3.88
C HIS A 95 -6.43 24.16 5.32
N LYS A 96 -7.19 23.13 5.70
CA LYS A 96 -7.81 22.98 7.02
C LYS A 96 -7.36 21.68 7.68
N MET A 97 -7.55 21.56 9.00
CA MET A 97 -7.18 20.35 9.72
C MET A 97 -8.20 19.24 9.43
N LEU A 98 -7.70 18.01 9.31
CA LEU A 98 -8.54 16.83 9.12
C LEU A 98 -8.03 15.69 9.99
N ARG A 99 -8.95 14.99 10.66
CA ARG A 99 -8.63 13.77 11.41
C ARG A 99 -8.89 12.56 10.52
N LEU A 100 -7.83 11.89 10.10
CA LEU A 100 -7.90 10.68 9.30
C LEU A 100 -7.70 9.46 10.17
N ARG A 101 -8.76 8.66 10.31
CA ARG A 101 -8.65 7.34 10.91
C ARG A 101 -8.18 6.34 9.87
N LEU A 102 -6.95 5.88 10.01
CA LEU A 102 -6.28 4.93 9.12
C LEU A 102 -6.86 3.52 9.22
N PRO A 103 -6.53 2.61 8.28
CA PRO A 103 -6.91 1.20 8.35
C PRO A 103 -6.46 0.49 9.63
N ASN A 104 -5.29 0.85 10.16
CA ASN A 104 -4.80 0.35 11.45
C ASN A 104 -5.51 0.92 12.69
N VAL A 105 -6.63 1.64 12.50
CA VAL A 105 -7.46 2.25 13.55
C VAL A 105 -6.84 3.47 14.25
N LYS A 106 -5.55 3.80 14.03
CA LYS A 106 -4.96 5.06 14.51
C LYS A 106 -5.60 6.27 13.82
N THR A 107 -5.68 7.37 14.55
CA THR A 107 -6.11 8.66 14.01
C THR A 107 -4.89 9.53 13.78
N VAL A 108 -4.71 10.02 12.56
CA VAL A 108 -3.71 11.02 12.20
C VAL A 108 -4.41 12.35 12.02
N ARG A 109 -3.87 13.41 12.61
CA ARG A 109 -4.33 14.78 12.36
C ARG A 109 -3.33 15.46 11.44
N LEU A 110 -3.79 15.92 10.28
CA LEU A 110 -2.95 16.60 9.31
C LEU A 110 -3.72 17.69 8.57
N ARG A 111 -2.97 18.64 8.00
CA ARG A 111 -3.51 19.75 7.23
C ARG A 111 -3.69 19.33 5.76
N VAL A 112 -4.89 19.45 5.21
CA VAL A 112 -5.23 19.02 3.84
C VAL A 112 -5.95 20.12 3.07
N SER A 113 -5.86 20.09 1.74
CA SER A 113 -6.59 21.02 0.88
C SER A 113 -8.08 20.68 0.84
N PHE A 114 -8.92 21.64 1.22
CA PHE A 114 -10.38 21.60 1.12
C PHE A 114 -10.91 22.20 -0.20
N SER A 115 -10.02 22.79 -1.01
CA SER A 115 -10.34 23.35 -2.34
C SER A 115 -9.98 22.42 -3.49
N ALA A 116 -8.97 21.55 -3.33
CA ALA A 116 -8.68 20.50 -4.29
C ALA A 116 -9.78 19.44 -4.31
N VAL A 117 -9.98 18.81 -5.47
CA VAL A 117 -10.84 17.64 -5.60
C VAL A 117 -10.32 16.50 -4.73
N VAL A 118 -11.21 15.66 -4.19
CA VAL A 118 -10.86 14.61 -3.24
C VAL A 118 -9.82 13.63 -3.80
N PHE A 119 -9.84 13.33 -5.11
CA PHE A 119 -8.80 12.50 -5.74
C PHE A 119 -7.39 13.05 -5.53
N LYS A 120 -7.22 14.35 -5.76
CA LYS A 120 -5.95 15.06 -5.59
C LYS A 120 -5.59 15.19 -4.10
N ALA A 121 -6.55 15.54 -3.26
CA ALA A 121 -6.35 15.61 -1.80
C ALA A 121 -5.87 14.26 -1.24
N VAL A 122 -6.47 13.14 -1.67
CA VAL A 122 -6.04 11.77 -1.30
C VAL A 122 -4.65 11.47 -1.81
N SER A 123 -4.31 11.89 -3.04
CA SER A 123 -2.95 11.77 -3.55
C SER A 123 -1.94 12.46 -2.64
N ASP A 124 -2.23 13.67 -2.18
CA ASP A 124 -1.30 14.43 -1.35
C ASP A 124 -1.24 13.88 0.09
N ILE A 125 -2.37 13.44 0.65
CA ILE A 125 -2.42 12.67 1.90
C ILE A 125 -1.53 11.42 1.81
N CYS A 126 -1.68 10.63 0.74
CA CYS A 126 -0.93 9.39 0.57
C CYS A 126 0.57 9.65 0.41
N LYS A 127 0.96 10.75 -0.26
CA LYS A 127 2.37 11.17 -0.32
C LYS A 127 2.93 11.47 1.07
N ILE A 128 2.21 12.25 1.89
CA ILE A 128 2.62 12.57 3.27
C ILE A 128 2.78 11.29 4.11
N LEU A 129 1.87 10.32 3.94
CA LEU A 129 1.89 9.05 4.67
C LEU A 129 2.82 7.98 4.07
N ASN A 130 3.58 8.30 3.02
CA ASN A 130 4.43 7.37 2.28
C ASN A 130 3.68 6.11 1.77
N ILE A 131 2.51 6.33 1.17
CA ILE A 131 1.67 5.32 0.53
C ILE A 131 1.69 5.55 -0.98
N ARG A 132 2.33 4.65 -1.74
CA ARG A 132 2.26 4.67 -3.20
C ARG A 132 0.87 4.25 -3.71
N ARG A 133 0.60 4.54 -4.99
CA ARG A 133 -0.64 4.17 -5.69
C ARG A 133 -1.90 4.66 -4.98
N SER A 134 -1.96 5.98 -4.78
CA SER A 134 -3.05 6.67 -4.07
C SER A 134 -4.42 6.45 -4.72
N GLU A 135 -4.47 6.11 -6.01
CA GLU A 135 -5.70 5.82 -6.75
C GLU A 135 -6.47 4.60 -6.25
N GLU A 136 -5.85 3.75 -5.43
CA GLU A 136 -6.49 2.60 -4.80
C GLU A 136 -7.23 2.97 -3.50
N LEU A 137 -6.96 4.16 -2.95
CA LEU A 137 -7.49 4.66 -1.70
C LEU A 137 -8.48 5.79 -1.94
N SER A 138 -9.36 6.03 -0.95
CA SER A 138 -10.23 7.20 -0.93
C SER A 138 -10.70 7.50 0.49
N LEU A 139 -11.50 8.55 0.66
CA LEU A 139 -12.05 8.98 1.93
C LEU A 139 -13.50 8.50 2.08
N LEU A 140 -13.79 7.97 3.26
CA LEU A 140 -15.10 7.46 3.65
C LEU A 140 -15.60 8.21 4.88
N LYS A 141 -16.81 8.77 4.80
CA LYS A 141 -17.49 9.38 5.94
C LYS A 141 -17.87 8.31 6.96
N PRO A 142 -17.53 8.46 8.26
CA PRO A 142 -17.91 7.49 9.27
C PRO A 142 -19.44 7.38 9.39
N SER A 143 -19.96 6.16 9.60
CA SER A 143 -21.40 5.97 9.77
C SER A 143 -21.90 6.55 11.10
N GLY A 144 -23.04 7.23 11.08
CA GLY A 144 -23.62 7.88 12.28
C GLY A 144 -23.94 6.93 13.44
N ASP A 145 -24.08 5.62 13.18
CA ASP A 145 -24.35 4.63 14.22
C ASP A 145 -23.13 4.32 15.10
N TYR A 146 -21.92 4.59 14.61
CA TYR A 146 -20.69 4.54 15.42
C TYR A 146 -20.71 5.60 16.53
N PHE A 147 -21.18 6.81 16.22
CA PHE A 147 -21.32 7.92 17.17
C PHE A 147 -22.46 7.73 18.17
N LYS A 148 -23.59 7.10 17.77
CA LYS A 148 -24.71 6.80 18.69
C LYS A 148 -24.30 5.82 19.80
N LYS A 149 -23.43 4.85 19.51
CA LYS A 149 -22.89 3.93 20.54
C LYS A 149 -21.91 4.64 21.48
N LYS A 150 -21.04 5.52 20.97
CA LYS A 150 -20.14 6.35 21.80
C LYS A 150 -20.95 7.25 22.75
N LYS A 151 -21.97 7.98 22.25
CA LYS A 151 -22.90 8.78 23.07
C LYS A 151 -23.70 8.00 24.12
N LYS A 152 -23.99 6.71 23.90
CA LYS A 152 -24.68 5.86 24.88
C LYS A 152 -23.73 5.32 25.96
N LYS A 153 -22.44 5.15 25.62
CA LYS A 153 -21.36 4.70 26.51
C LYS A 153 -20.74 5.86 27.32
N ASP A 154 -20.74 7.09 26.79
CA ASP A 154 -20.32 8.32 27.47
C ASP A 154 -21.26 8.74 28.62
N LYS A 155 -22.45 8.11 28.73
CA LYS A 155 -23.32 8.24 29.92
C LYS A 155 -22.93 7.35 31.09
N SER A 156 -21.97 6.43 30.92
CA SER A 156 -21.37 5.66 32.02
C SER A 156 -19.94 6.15 32.26
N ASN A 157 -19.70 6.79 33.41
CA ASN A 157 -18.44 7.37 33.85
C ASN A 157 -17.19 6.49 33.59
N LYS A 158 -16.60 6.64 32.41
CA LYS A 158 -15.19 6.36 32.14
C LYS A 158 -14.70 7.48 31.24
N GLU A 159 -13.60 8.11 31.64
CA GLU A 159 -12.89 9.15 30.88
C GLU A 159 -12.72 8.72 29.42
N PRO A 160 -12.78 9.66 28.45
CA PRO A 160 -12.62 9.32 27.05
C PRO A 160 -11.26 8.64 26.88
N ILE A 161 -11.27 7.41 26.38
CA ILE A 161 -10.07 6.71 25.93
C ILE A 161 -9.35 7.68 25.00
N ILE A 162 -8.19 8.18 25.42
CA ILE A 162 -7.34 9.06 24.63
C ILE A 162 -6.99 8.25 23.39
N GLU A 163 -7.66 8.54 22.27
CA GLU A 163 -7.22 8.06 20.98
C GLU A 163 -5.84 8.71 20.76
N ASP A 164 -4.76 7.92 20.67
CA ASP A 164 -3.44 8.43 20.32
C ASP A 164 -3.52 9.10 18.94
N ILE A 165 -3.73 10.42 18.94
CA ILE A 165 -3.76 11.24 17.73
C ILE A 165 -2.32 11.55 17.36
N LEU A 166 -1.86 10.99 16.25
CA LEU A 166 -0.57 11.34 15.66
C LEU A 166 -0.73 12.68 14.94
N ASN A 167 -0.12 13.73 15.48
CA ASN A 167 -0.10 15.05 14.83
C ASN A 167 1.04 15.09 13.81
N LEU A 168 0.69 15.14 12.52
CA LEU A 168 1.63 15.34 11.43
C LEU A 168 1.54 16.80 10.98
N GLU A 169 2.14 17.70 11.76
CA GLU A 169 2.29 19.09 11.36
C GLU A 169 3.50 19.24 10.43
N GLY A 170 3.24 19.47 9.15
CA GLY A 170 4.20 20.12 8.26
C GLY A 170 4.03 21.64 8.40
N SER A 171 5.02 22.34 8.93
CA SER A 171 5.06 23.80 8.85
C SER A 171 5.50 24.21 7.42
N PRO A 172 4.77 25.10 6.72
CA PRO A 172 5.26 25.74 5.52
C PRO A 172 5.89 27.09 5.86
N THR A 173 6.97 27.14 6.66
CA THR A 173 7.72 28.39 6.83
C THR A 173 9.21 28.16 7.08
N THR A 174 9.98 28.02 6.00
CA THR A 174 11.34 28.57 5.93
C THR A 174 11.65 28.92 4.49
N SER A 175 11.75 30.23 4.23
CA SER A 175 12.17 30.83 2.98
C SER A 175 13.60 30.43 2.62
N GLY A 176 13.76 29.38 1.84
CA GLY A 176 14.96 29.09 1.05
C GLY A 176 14.79 29.57 -0.40
N PRO A 177 15.87 29.79 -1.17
CA PRO A 177 15.75 30.21 -2.55
C PRO A 177 15.04 29.13 -3.38
N PRO A 178 14.38 29.48 -4.51
CA PRO A 178 13.64 28.54 -5.32
C PRO A 178 14.62 27.55 -5.93
N VAL A 179 14.70 26.35 -5.35
CA VAL A 179 15.36 25.23 -6.00
C VAL A 179 14.42 24.80 -7.13
N SER A 180 14.97 24.82 -8.34
CA SER A 180 14.31 24.55 -9.62
C SER A 180 13.32 23.39 -9.58
N PRO A 181 12.23 23.43 -10.38
CA PRO A 181 11.31 22.30 -10.51
C PRO A 181 12.10 21.06 -10.88
N GLY A 182 12.01 20.03 -10.02
CA GLY A 182 12.76 18.79 -10.13
C GLY A 182 12.73 18.28 -11.57
N LEU A 183 13.90 18.32 -12.20
CA LEU A 183 14.15 17.72 -13.50
C LEU A 183 13.93 16.22 -13.37
N TYR A 184 12.79 15.74 -13.84
CA TYR A 184 12.60 14.33 -14.16
C TYR A 184 13.55 13.95 -15.29
N SER A 185 14.69 13.36 -14.94
CA SER A 185 15.51 12.55 -15.85
C SER A 185 15.93 11.28 -15.11
N LYS A 186 15.35 10.13 -15.48
CA LYS A 186 15.95 9.14 -16.40
C LYS A 186 17.27 8.57 -15.85
N THR A 187 17.20 7.28 -15.50
CA THR A 187 18.28 6.35 -15.11
C THR A 187 18.59 6.31 -13.62
N MET A 188 18.60 5.09 -13.04
CA MET A 188 19.05 4.84 -11.67
C MET A 188 20.54 5.20 -11.54
N THR A 189 20.84 6.37 -10.98
CA THR A 189 22.16 6.69 -10.44
C THR A 189 22.05 6.94 -8.94
N PRO A 190 22.88 6.29 -8.11
CA PRO A 190 22.90 6.56 -6.68
C PRO A 190 23.36 8.00 -6.43
N THR A 191 22.61 8.74 -5.62
CA THR A 191 22.97 10.09 -5.17
C THR A 191 23.75 9.98 -3.87
N TYR A 192 24.85 10.72 -3.75
CA TYR A 192 25.74 10.71 -2.60
C TYR A 192 25.54 11.96 -1.75
N ASP A 193 25.67 11.85 -0.43
CA ASP A 193 25.66 12.98 0.50
C ASP A 193 26.84 13.93 0.18
N PRO A 194 26.62 15.24 -0.05
CA PRO A 194 27.69 16.17 -0.41
C PRO A 194 28.67 16.48 0.74
N ILE A 195 28.35 16.11 1.99
CA ILE A 195 29.21 16.35 3.15
C ILE A 195 30.10 15.13 3.42
N ASN A 196 29.54 13.92 3.35
CA ASN A 196 30.23 12.70 3.77
C ASN A 196 30.49 11.68 2.63
N GLY A 197 29.98 11.91 1.42
CA GLY A 197 30.27 11.07 0.26
C GLY A 197 29.75 9.64 0.33
N THR A 198 28.83 9.33 1.25
CA THR A 198 28.18 8.02 1.38
C THR A 198 26.94 7.94 0.47
N PRO A 199 26.61 6.75 -0.09
CA PRO A 199 25.43 6.58 -0.92
C PRO A 199 24.18 6.77 -0.05
N ALA A 200 23.38 7.79 -0.36
CA ALA A 200 22.14 8.06 0.38
C ALA A 200 21.17 6.89 0.20
N SER A 201 20.63 6.36 1.31
CA SER A 201 19.61 5.31 1.28
C SER A 201 18.41 5.80 0.48
N SER A 202 18.17 5.17 -0.67
CA SER A 202 17.37 5.69 -1.79
C SER A 202 15.86 5.77 -1.53
N THR A 203 15.43 5.49 -0.31
CA THR A 203 14.01 5.42 0.08
C THR A 203 13.55 6.57 0.96
N MET A 204 14.46 7.42 1.48
CA MET A 204 14.09 8.44 2.48
C MET A 204 14.24 9.89 2.02
N THR A 205 15.09 10.19 1.04
CA THR A 205 15.31 11.58 0.58
C THR A 205 14.38 12.05 -0.55
N TRP A 206 13.42 11.24 -0.97
CA TRP A 206 12.64 11.50 -2.20
C TRP A 206 11.24 12.07 -1.94
N PHE A 207 10.73 12.03 -0.70
CA PHE A 207 9.30 12.28 -0.44
C PHE A 207 8.98 13.06 0.85
N SER A 208 9.97 13.52 1.61
CA SER A 208 9.76 14.19 2.90
C SER A 208 10.50 15.54 2.95
N ASP A 209 9.73 16.64 2.97
CA ASP A 209 10.28 17.99 3.14
C ASP A 209 10.69 18.31 4.59
N SER A 210 10.56 17.35 5.53
CA SER A 210 10.92 17.57 6.94
C SER A 210 11.27 16.28 7.71
N PRO A 211 12.43 16.23 8.41
CA PRO A 211 12.89 15.06 9.19
C PRO A 211 11.99 14.70 10.39
N LEU A 212 11.14 15.62 10.86
CA LEU A 212 10.15 15.34 11.92
C LEU A 212 8.94 14.52 11.40
N THR A 213 8.66 14.60 10.10
CA THR A 213 7.60 13.79 9.45
C THR A 213 8.09 12.36 9.20
N GLU A 214 9.39 12.19 8.98
CA GLU A 214 10.04 10.90 8.75
C GLU A 214 9.97 9.98 9.97
N GLN A 215 10.25 10.49 11.17
CA GLN A 215 10.13 9.71 12.40
C GLN A 215 8.68 9.28 12.68
N ASN A 216 7.70 10.17 12.46
CA ASN A 216 6.30 9.91 12.75
C ASN A 216 5.60 8.98 11.75
N CYS A 217 6.03 8.93 10.48
CA CYS A 217 5.47 8.00 9.50
C CYS A 217 5.99 6.57 9.64
N SER A 218 7.20 6.37 10.20
CA SER A 218 7.78 5.04 10.39
C SER A 218 6.90 4.13 11.26
N ILE A 219 6.24 4.69 12.28
CA ILE A 219 5.30 3.96 13.16
C ILE A 219 4.10 3.37 12.40
N LEU A 220 3.78 3.91 11.21
CA LEU A 220 2.68 3.45 10.37
C LEU A 220 3.05 2.20 9.55
N ALA A 221 4.33 1.82 9.49
CA ALA A 221 4.82 0.60 8.87
C ALA A 221 4.75 -0.63 9.80
N PHE A 222 4.61 -0.42 11.11
CA PHE A 222 4.53 -1.47 12.11
C PHE A 222 3.07 -1.86 12.42
N SER A 223 2.86 -3.16 12.63
CA SER A 223 1.53 -3.70 13.00
C SER A 223 1.28 -3.39 14.46
N GLN A 224 0.04 -3.07 14.82
CA GLN A 224 -0.30 -2.92 16.23
C GLN A 224 -0.32 -4.27 16.95
N PRO A 225 -0.10 -4.28 18.28
CA PRO A 225 -0.38 -5.46 19.08
C PRO A 225 -1.86 -5.85 18.98
N PRO A 226 -2.18 -7.15 19.12
CA PRO A 226 -3.56 -7.63 19.11
C PRO A 226 -4.40 -6.94 20.19
N GLN A 227 -5.61 -6.53 19.84
CA GLN A 227 -6.55 -5.96 20.81
C GLN A 227 -7.07 -7.03 21.78
N SER A 228 -7.56 -6.61 22.94
CA SER A 228 -8.15 -7.54 23.91
C SER A 228 -9.43 -8.19 23.34
N PRO A 229 -9.78 -9.41 23.76
CA PRO A 229 -10.99 -10.09 23.30
C PRO A 229 -12.26 -9.29 23.60
N GLU A 230 -12.30 -8.56 24.72
CA GLU A 230 -13.43 -7.70 25.08
C GLU A 230 -13.57 -6.51 24.13
N ALA A 231 -12.47 -5.85 23.78
CA ALA A 231 -12.47 -4.75 22.83
C ALA A 231 -12.91 -5.22 21.43
N LEU A 232 -12.46 -6.41 21.01
CA LEU A 232 -12.86 -7.01 19.74
C LEU A 232 -14.36 -7.37 19.74
N ALA A 233 -14.88 -7.93 20.84
CA ALA A 233 -16.30 -8.23 20.99
C ALA A 233 -17.18 -6.97 21.00
N ASP A 234 -16.72 -5.87 21.59
CA ASP A 234 -17.40 -4.57 21.57
C ASP A 234 -17.48 -3.96 20.15
N MET A 235 -16.43 -4.17 19.34
CA MET A 235 -16.36 -3.71 17.96
C MET A 235 -17.18 -4.57 16.99
N TYR A 236 -17.25 -5.89 17.25
CA TYR A 236 -17.94 -6.84 16.40
C TYR A 236 -19.44 -6.57 16.33
N GLN A 237 -19.95 -6.48 15.11
CA GLN A 237 -21.37 -6.31 14.83
C GLN A 237 -21.77 -7.23 13.67
N PRO A 238 -22.62 -8.23 13.91
CA PRO A 238 -23.13 -9.06 12.82
C PRO A 238 -23.96 -8.17 11.88
N ARG A 239 -23.59 -8.13 10.60
CA ARG A 239 -24.18 -7.27 9.57
C ARG A 239 -24.77 -8.10 8.45
N SER A 240 -26.01 -7.81 8.07
CA SER A 240 -26.59 -8.37 6.83
C SER A 240 -25.92 -7.76 5.60
N LEU A 241 -26.09 -8.37 4.42
CA LEU A 241 -25.63 -7.78 3.15
C LEU A 241 -26.21 -6.38 2.90
N VAL A 242 -27.45 -6.15 3.32
CA VAL A 242 -28.11 -4.84 3.23
C VAL A 242 -27.43 -3.82 4.14
N ASP A 243 -27.00 -4.21 5.34
CA ASP A 243 -26.26 -3.32 6.23
C ASP A 243 -24.85 -3.03 5.71
N LYS A 244 -24.16 -4.05 5.16
CA LYS A 244 -22.89 -3.86 4.44
C LYS A 244 -23.06 -2.86 3.28
N ALA A 245 -24.17 -2.95 2.55
CA ALA A 245 -24.46 -2.04 1.44
C ALA A 245 -24.71 -0.58 1.84
N LYS A 246 -25.25 -0.33 3.04
CA LYS A 246 -25.45 1.02 3.58
C LYS A 246 -24.13 1.69 3.99
N LEU A 247 -23.11 0.93 4.36
CA LEU A 247 -21.80 1.49 4.75
C LEU A 247 -21.09 2.12 3.55
N ASN A 248 -21.27 1.56 2.36
CA ASN A 248 -20.69 2.08 1.12
C ASN A 248 -21.35 3.40 0.65
N ALA A 249 -22.36 3.91 1.35
CA ALA A 249 -22.99 5.19 1.05
C ALA A 249 -22.13 6.40 1.46
N GLY A 250 -21.16 6.20 2.36
CA GLY A 250 -20.35 7.29 2.90
C GLY A 250 -19.13 7.67 2.04
N TRP A 251 -18.86 6.97 0.94
CA TRP A 251 -17.70 7.28 0.09
C TRP A 251 -17.84 8.69 -0.48
N LEU A 252 -16.79 9.49 -0.33
CA LEU A 252 -16.76 10.83 -0.93
C LEU A 252 -16.61 10.73 -2.45
N ASP A 253 -17.18 11.70 -3.15
CA ASP A 253 -17.02 11.90 -4.59
C ASP A 253 -15.61 12.42 -4.85
N SER A 254 -14.83 11.62 -5.59
CA SER A 254 -13.43 11.94 -5.88
C SER A 254 -13.26 13.15 -6.81
N SER A 255 -14.32 13.56 -7.53
CA SER A 255 -14.30 14.69 -8.48
C SER A 255 -14.76 16.02 -7.89
N ARG A 256 -15.13 16.04 -6.61
CA ARG A 256 -15.54 17.25 -5.87
C ARG A 256 -14.59 17.54 -4.71
N SER A 257 -14.53 18.78 -4.26
CA SER A 257 -13.70 19.14 -3.09
C SER A 257 -14.31 18.68 -1.76
N LEU A 258 -13.55 18.73 -0.67
CA LEU A 258 -14.05 18.38 0.67
C LEU A 258 -15.14 19.37 1.13
N MET A 259 -14.92 20.67 0.88
CA MET A 259 -15.86 21.74 1.25
C MET A 259 -17.20 21.61 0.51
N GLU A 260 -17.16 21.22 -0.77
CA GLU A 260 -18.32 20.90 -1.60
C GLU A 260 -19.20 19.78 -1.07
N GLN A 261 -18.62 18.88 -0.29
CA GLN A 261 -19.29 17.72 0.29
C GLN A 261 -19.67 17.96 1.77
N GLY A 262 -19.56 19.21 2.23
CA GLY A 262 -19.97 19.64 3.57
C GLY A 262 -19.05 19.15 4.69
N ILE A 263 -17.81 18.75 4.37
CA ILE A 263 -16.82 18.37 5.38
C ILE A 263 -16.34 19.63 6.10
N GLN A 264 -16.32 19.57 7.44
CA GLN A 264 -15.92 20.67 8.30
C GLN A 264 -14.45 20.56 8.74
N ASP A 265 -13.90 21.66 9.25
CA ASP A 265 -12.57 21.67 9.87
C ASP A 265 -12.53 20.72 11.07
N ASP A 266 -11.42 20.00 11.21
CA ASP A 266 -11.16 18.96 12.21
C ASP A 266 -12.20 17.81 12.23
N GLU A 267 -13.02 17.66 11.18
CA GLU A 267 -13.93 16.51 11.03
C GLU A 267 -13.12 15.21 10.87
N GLN A 268 -13.69 14.10 11.36
CA GLN A 268 -13.05 12.79 11.25
C GLN A 268 -13.52 12.05 10.00
N LEU A 269 -12.59 11.67 9.13
CA LEU A 269 -12.82 10.80 7.97
C LEU A 269 -12.03 9.49 8.09
N LEU A 270 -12.45 8.47 7.33
CA LEU A 270 -11.75 7.19 7.25
C LEU A 270 -10.94 7.15 5.94
N LEU A 271 -9.63 6.93 6.03
CA LEU A 271 -8.83 6.59 4.85
C LEU A 271 -8.88 5.07 4.66
N ARG A 272 -9.36 4.59 3.51
CA ARG A 272 -9.53 3.14 3.25
C ARG A 272 -9.12 2.82 1.82
N PHE A 273 -8.63 1.60 1.61
CA PHE A 273 -8.49 1.04 0.26
C PHE A 273 -9.89 0.83 -0.30
N LYS A 274 -10.25 1.62 -1.32
CA LYS A 274 -11.56 1.66 -1.96
C LYS A 274 -11.68 0.59 -3.04
N TYR A 275 -10.60 0.40 -3.81
CA TYR A 275 -10.56 -0.50 -4.96
C TYR A 275 -9.65 -1.70 -4.68
N TYR A 276 -10.18 -2.90 -4.89
CA TYR A 276 -9.52 -4.15 -4.55
C TYR A 276 -8.66 -4.69 -5.70
N THR A 277 -7.84 -3.83 -6.28
CA THR A 277 -6.91 -4.16 -7.37
C THR A 277 -5.57 -3.52 -7.08
N PHE A 278 -4.74 -4.23 -6.32
CA PHE A 278 -3.46 -3.71 -5.83
C PHE A 278 -2.37 -3.95 -6.89
N PHE A 279 -1.85 -2.87 -7.46
CA PHE A 279 -0.81 -2.93 -8.47
C PHE A 279 0.57 -2.76 -7.85
N ASP A 280 1.52 -3.61 -8.27
CA ASP A 280 2.94 -3.52 -7.89
C ASP A 280 3.15 -3.37 -6.37
N LEU A 281 2.62 -4.30 -5.56
CA LEU A 281 2.94 -4.35 -4.13
C LEU A 281 4.40 -4.77 -3.95
N ASN A 282 5.27 -3.81 -3.65
CA ASN A 282 6.71 -4.02 -3.59
C ASN A 282 7.24 -3.93 -2.15
N PRO A 283 7.71 -5.04 -1.53
CA PRO A 283 8.26 -5.05 -0.17
C PRO A 283 9.31 -3.98 0.12
N LYS A 284 10.09 -3.57 -0.90
CA LYS A 284 11.19 -2.63 -0.76
C LYS A 284 10.72 -1.18 -0.58
N TYR A 285 9.60 -0.81 -1.20
CA TYR A 285 9.13 0.57 -1.27
C TYR A 285 7.81 0.78 -0.51
N ASP A 286 7.02 -0.28 -0.30
CA ASP A 286 5.64 -0.18 0.17
C ASP A 286 5.46 -0.63 1.64
N ALA A 287 6.44 -0.41 2.51
CA ALA A 287 6.34 -0.87 3.90
C ALA A 287 5.06 -0.35 4.60
N VAL A 288 4.75 0.95 4.48
CA VAL A 288 3.53 1.55 5.04
C VAL A 288 2.27 1.07 4.30
N ARG A 289 2.26 1.11 2.97
CA ARG A 289 1.12 0.66 2.15
C ARG A 289 0.75 -0.80 2.42
N ILE A 290 1.74 -1.71 2.46
CA ILE A 290 1.55 -3.14 2.78
C ILE A 290 1.02 -3.29 4.20
N ASN A 291 1.55 -2.55 5.18
CA ASN A 291 1.08 -2.62 6.55
C ASN A 291 -0.38 -2.16 6.70
N GLN A 292 -0.74 -1.02 6.11
CA GLN A 292 -2.11 -0.51 6.17
C GLN A 292 -3.09 -1.43 5.43
N LEU A 293 -2.66 -2.04 4.32
CA LEU A 293 -3.47 -3.02 3.59
C LEU A 293 -3.69 -4.30 4.39
N TYR A 294 -2.62 -4.81 5.01
CA TYR A 294 -2.68 -5.94 5.94
C TYR A 294 -3.63 -5.65 7.11
N GLU A 295 -3.54 -4.47 7.74
CA GLU A 295 -4.43 -4.08 8.83
C GLU A 295 -5.89 -3.97 8.38
N GLN A 296 -6.16 -3.43 7.18
CA GLN A 296 -7.52 -3.42 6.61
C GLN A 296 -8.06 -4.85 6.44
N ALA A 297 -7.25 -5.76 5.89
CA ALA A 297 -7.62 -7.15 5.72
C ALA A 297 -7.83 -7.87 7.06
N ARG A 298 -6.94 -7.62 8.03
CA ARG A 298 -7.01 -8.17 9.38
C ARG A 298 -8.33 -7.79 10.06
N TRP A 299 -8.68 -6.50 10.04
CA TRP A 299 -9.95 -6.03 10.60
C TRP A 299 -11.17 -6.60 9.88
N ALA A 300 -11.11 -6.73 8.55
CA ALA A 300 -12.20 -7.33 7.78
C ALA A 300 -12.44 -8.80 8.17
N ILE A 301 -11.38 -9.56 8.45
CA ILE A 301 -11.45 -10.97 8.89
C ILE A 301 -11.95 -11.07 10.33
N LEU A 302 -11.34 -10.32 11.26
CA LEU A 302 -11.68 -10.41 12.69
C LEU A 302 -13.10 -9.93 12.99
N LEU A 303 -13.57 -8.90 12.28
CA LEU A 303 -14.93 -8.36 12.43
C LEU A 303 -15.97 -9.07 11.55
N GLU A 304 -15.57 -10.12 10.82
CA GLU A 304 -16.42 -10.89 9.89
C GLU A 304 -17.12 -10.00 8.85
N GLU A 305 -16.42 -8.97 8.37
CA GLU A 305 -16.87 -8.20 7.21
C GLU A 305 -16.74 -9.03 5.92
N ILE A 306 -15.78 -9.96 5.90
CA ILE A 306 -15.62 -11.02 4.90
C ILE A 306 -15.60 -12.37 5.60
N ASP A 307 -16.33 -13.34 5.06
CA ASP A 307 -16.39 -14.69 5.60
C ASP A 307 -15.20 -15.54 5.11
N CYS A 308 -14.66 -16.38 6.00
CA CYS A 308 -13.68 -17.41 5.67
C CYS A 308 -14.01 -18.72 6.40
N THR A 309 -13.42 -19.82 5.94
CA THR A 309 -13.54 -21.13 6.57
C THR A 309 -12.75 -21.19 7.88
N GLU A 310 -13.04 -22.21 8.71
CA GLU A 310 -12.34 -22.42 9.98
C GLU A 310 -10.83 -22.66 9.78
N GLU A 311 -10.44 -23.42 8.76
CA GLU A 311 -9.04 -23.68 8.46
C GLU A 311 -8.31 -22.42 7.96
N GLU A 312 -8.96 -21.61 7.12
CA GLU A 312 -8.41 -20.32 6.69
C GLU A 312 -8.25 -19.36 7.87
N MET A 313 -9.22 -19.30 8.79
CA MET A 313 -9.14 -18.49 10.01
C MET A 313 -7.92 -18.87 10.86
N LEU A 314 -7.58 -20.16 10.97
CA LEU A 314 -6.40 -20.61 11.71
C LEU A 314 -5.09 -20.18 11.04
N ILE A 315 -5.04 -20.20 9.70
CA ILE A 315 -3.89 -19.68 8.93
C ILE A 315 -3.75 -18.17 9.16
N PHE A 316 -4.86 -17.42 9.11
CA PHE A 316 -4.86 -15.99 9.42
C PHE A 316 -4.41 -15.71 10.85
N ALA A 317 -4.85 -16.50 11.83
CA ALA A 317 -4.44 -16.35 13.22
C ALA A 317 -2.94 -16.65 13.41
N ALA A 318 -2.42 -17.69 12.75
CA ALA A 318 -1.01 -18.04 12.79
C ALA A 318 -0.11 -16.95 12.17
N LEU A 319 -0.53 -16.38 11.04
CA LEU A 319 0.16 -15.25 10.40
C LEU A 319 0.12 -14.01 11.29
N GLN A 320 -1.03 -13.66 11.89
CA GLN A 320 -1.13 -12.53 12.82
C GLN A 320 -0.22 -12.72 14.03
N TYR A 321 -0.25 -13.90 14.65
CA TYR A 321 0.63 -14.23 15.77
C TYR A 321 2.11 -14.06 15.40
N HIS A 322 2.50 -14.56 14.23
CA HIS A 322 3.88 -14.41 13.74
C HIS A 322 4.27 -12.95 13.50
N ILE A 323 3.38 -12.17 12.86
CA ILE A 323 3.58 -10.74 12.59
C ILE A 323 3.70 -9.94 13.89
N SER A 324 2.83 -10.21 14.87
CA SER A 324 2.89 -9.55 16.18
C SER A 324 4.18 -9.88 16.92
N LYS A 325 4.61 -11.14 16.90
CA LYS A 325 5.87 -11.57 17.52
C LYS A 325 7.08 -10.85 16.90
N LEU A 326 7.14 -10.74 15.58
CA LEU A 326 8.24 -10.08 14.86
C LEU A 326 8.22 -8.55 15.02
N SER A 327 7.03 -7.95 15.13
CA SER A 327 6.90 -6.49 15.30
C SER A 327 7.39 -6.04 16.68
N LEU A 328 7.08 -6.80 17.73
CA LEU A 328 7.56 -6.52 19.10
C LEU A 328 9.08 -6.66 19.23
N SER A 329 9.70 -7.64 18.56
CA SER A 329 11.16 -7.79 18.57
C SER A 329 11.88 -6.67 17.83
N ALA A 330 11.25 -6.05 16.84
CA ALA A 330 11.81 -4.93 16.09
C ALA A 330 11.78 -3.61 16.89
N GLU A 331 10.80 -3.44 17.78
CA GLU A 331 10.71 -2.26 18.67
C GLU A 331 11.77 -2.25 19.79
N THR A 332 12.40 -3.38 20.10
CA THR A 332 13.39 -3.48 21.20
C THR A 332 14.83 -3.14 20.76
N GLN A 333 15.09 -3.04 19.45
CA GLN A 333 16.39 -2.64 18.89
C GLN A 333 16.35 -1.15 18.54
N ASP A 334 16.49 -0.30 19.55
CA ASP A 334 16.56 1.16 19.37
C ASP A 334 17.97 1.57 18.88
N PHE A 335 17.99 2.40 17.85
CA PHE A 335 19.14 2.78 17.01
C PHE A 335 20.16 3.67 17.72
N THR A 336 21.16 3.11 18.41
CA THR A 336 22.29 3.94 18.89
C THR A 336 23.71 3.41 18.67
N ASN A 337 24.00 2.19 18.21
CA ASN A 337 25.42 1.76 18.12
C ASN A 337 25.85 0.80 17.00
N GLU A 338 25.00 0.41 16.03
CA GLU A 338 25.39 -0.69 15.11
C GLU A 338 26.04 -0.29 13.78
N SER A 339 26.06 0.98 13.34
CA SER A 339 26.61 1.26 11.99
C SER A 339 28.10 1.63 11.95
N GLU A 340 28.71 2.12 13.04
CA GLU A 340 30.11 2.61 12.98
C GLU A 340 31.16 1.57 13.38
N VAL A 341 30.81 0.58 14.21
CA VAL A 341 31.80 -0.39 14.73
C VAL A 341 32.04 -1.53 13.73
N ASP A 342 30.99 -2.00 13.04
CA ASP A 342 31.05 -3.12 12.11
C ASP A 342 31.80 -2.79 10.81
N GLU A 343 31.72 -1.56 10.31
CA GLU A 343 32.43 -1.15 9.10
C GLU A 343 33.94 -1.01 9.33
N VAL A 344 34.35 -0.58 10.52
CA VAL A 344 35.76 -0.43 10.90
C VAL A 344 36.41 -1.80 11.14
N GLU A 345 35.72 -2.74 11.78
CA GLU A 345 36.23 -4.09 12.03
C GLU A 345 36.28 -4.96 10.75
N ALA A 346 35.32 -4.75 9.83
CA ALA A 346 35.33 -5.37 8.50
C ALA A 346 36.43 -4.79 7.60
N ALA A 347 36.71 -3.48 7.67
CA ALA A 347 37.81 -2.85 6.95
C ALA A 347 39.19 -3.32 7.47
N LEU A 348 39.32 -3.51 8.79
CA LEU A 348 40.53 -4.04 9.42
C LEU A 348 40.81 -5.50 9.00
N SER A 349 39.78 -6.35 8.96
CA SER A 349 39.93 -7.75 8.52
C SER A 349 40.34 -7.88 7.04
N ASN A 350 39.88 -6.97 6.17
CA ASN A 350 40.25 -6.98 4.75
C ASN A 350 41.68 -6.46 4.52
N LEU A 351 42.17 -5.55 5.38
CA LEU A 351 43.55 -5.06 5.33
C LEU A 351 44.57 -6.08 5.87
N GLU A 352 44.18 -6.89 6.86
CA GLU A 352 45.04 -7.95 7.43
C GLU A 352 45.32 -9.07 6.40
N VAL A 353 44.34 -9.40 5.55
CA VAL A 353 44.49 -10.40 4.46
C VAL A 353 45.39 -9.90 3.32
N THR A 354 45.58 -8.58 3.17
CA THR A 354 46.38 -8.00 2.08
C THR A 354 47.86 -7.82 2.46
N LEU A 355 48.23 -7.99 3.74
CA LEU A 355 49.59 -7.74 4.23
C LEU A 355 50.38 -8.98 4.67
N GLU A 356 49.81 -10.19 4.67
CA GLU A 356 50.57 -11.42 4.83
C GLU A 356 51.00 -12.02 3.47
N GLY A 357 52.02 -11.40 2.89
CA GLY A 357 52.82 -12.01 1.84
C GLY A 357 53.66 -13.16 2.40
N GLY A 358 53.44 -14.37 1.89
CA GLY A 358 54.46 -15.41 1.79
C GLY A 358 54.21 -16.70 2.55
N LYS A 359 53.81 -17.74 1.81
CA LYS A 359 54.61 -18.96 1.58
C LYS A 359 53.88 -19.85 0.57
N ALA A 360 54.41 -19.89 -0.64
CA ALA A 360 54.07 -20.90 -1.63
C ALA A 360 54.76 -22.20 -1.20
N ASP A 361 53.98 -23.27 -1.00
CA ASP A 361 54.49 -24.63 -1.07
C ASP A 361 53.72 -25.41 -2.13
N ASN A 362 54.53 -26.08 -2.95
CA ASN A 362 54.17 -26.75 -4.19
C ASN A 362 53.30 -27.98 -3.97
N ALA A 363 52.23 -28.09 -4.75
CA ALA A 363 51.75 -29.38 -5.25
C ALA A 363 51.34 -29.20 -6.72
N LEU A 364 52.21 -29.67 -7.62
CA LEU A 364 51.91 -29.92 -9.01
C LEU A 364 50.86 -31.05 -9.06
N GLU A 365 49.60 -30.71 -9.32
CA GLU A 365 48.59 -31.69 -9.75
C GLU A 365 48.26 -31.47 -11.24
N ASP A 366 48.15 -32.59 -11.93
CA ASP A 366 48.06 -32.80 -13.37
C ASP A 366 47.07 -31.89 -14.12
N ILE A 367 47.58 -31.11 -15.08
CA ILE A 367 46.81 -30.19 -15.96
C ILE A 367 46.13 -30.96 -17.12
N THR A 368 45.66 -32.19 -16.90
CA THR A 368 44.90 -32.93 -17.93
C THR A 368 43.57 -33.50 -17.46
N ASP A 369 43.23 -33.43 -16.16
CA ASP A 369 41.93 -33.85 -15.66
C ASP A 369 40.95 -32.68 -15.57
N ILE A 370 39.85 -32.78 -16.33
CA ILE A 370 38.74 -31.81 -16.27
C ILE A 370 38.08 -31.95 -14.90
N PRO A 371 38.14 -30.94 -14.02
CA PRO A 371 37.56 -31.02 -12.68
C PRO A 371 36.06 -31.26 -12.76
N LYS A 372 35.60 -32.24 -11.98
CA LYS A 372 34.21 -32.70 -11.94
C LYS A 372 33.72 -32.67 -10.50
N LEU A 373 32.56 -32.07 -10.27
CA LEU A 373 31.87 -32.09 -8.98
C LEU A 373 30.68 -33.05 -9.07
N ALA A 374 30.54 -33.98 -8.14
CA ALA A 374 29.46 -34.95 -8.18
C ALA A 374 28.90 -35.23 -6.79
N ASP A 375 27.60 -34.98 -6.61
CA ASP A 375 26.92 -35.03 -5.31
C ASP A 375 25.44 -35.38 -5.42
N ASN A 376 24.86 -35.83 -4.30
CA ASN A 376 23.40 -35.91 -4.18
C ASN A 376 22.84 -34.54 -3.79
N LEU A 377 21.98 -33.97 -4.64
CA LEU A 377 21.28 -32.72 -4.36
C LEU A 377 19.76 -32.91 -4.52
N LYS A 378 19.00 -31.98 -3.93
CA LYS A 378 17.54 -31.97 -4.04
C LYS A 378 17.12 -30.92 -5.08
N LEU A 379 16.32 -31.34 -6.04
CA LEU A 379 15.81 -30.54 -7.15
C LEU A 379 14.36 -30.15 -6.93
N PHE A 380 14.03 -28.89 -7.19
CA PHE A 380 12.65 -28.40 -7.29
C PHE A 380 12.46 -27.57 -8.57
N ARG A 381 11.29 -27.73 -9.21
CA ARG A 381 10.88 -26.95 -10.39
C ARG A 381 9.44 -26.45 -10.23
N PRO A 382 9.19 -25.14 -10.37
CA PRO A 382 7.85 -24.60 -10.34
C PRO A 382 7.10 -25.00 -11.63
N LYS A 383 6.01 -25.77 -11.52
CA LYS A 383 5.03 -25.92 -12.60
C LYS A 383 3.76 -25.18 -12.21
N LYS A 384 3.14 -24.49 -13.18
CA LYS A 384 2.00 -23.56 -13.00
C LYS A 384 0.77 -24.09 -12.25
N LEU A 385 0.65 -25.40 -11.97
CA LEU A 385 -0.58 -25.99 -11.42
C LEU A 385 -0.41 -27.06 -10.33
N ILE A 386 0.81 -27.47 -9.92
CA ILE A 386 0.99 -28.46 -8.83
C ILE A 386 2.31 -28.21 -8.08
N LEU A 387 2.23 -27.97 -6.76
CA LEU A 387 3.39 -27.97 -5.85
C LEU A 387 3.92 -29.41 -5.71
N LYS A 388 5.03 -29.76 -6.37
CA LYS A 388 5.75 -31.01 -6.09
C LYS A 388 6.83 -30.77 -5.04
N ALA A 389 6.97 -31.69 -4.09
CA ALA A 389 8.07 -31.68 -3.12
C ALA A 389 9.45 -31.80 -3.80
N PHE A 390 10.50 -31.32 -3.11
CA PHE A 390 11.90 -31.53 -3.49
C PHE A 390 12.19 -33.02 -3.70
N LYS A 391 12.84 -33.36 -4.82
CA LYS A 391 13.26 -34.74 -5.12
C LYS A 391 14.77 -34.83 -5.18
N GLN A 392 15.33 -35.86 -4.58
CA GLN A 392 16.77 -36.11 -4.59
C GLN A 392 17.19 -36.76 -5.91
N TYR A 393 18.31 -36.28 -6.48
CA TYR A 393 18.94 -36.79 -7.69
C TYR A 393 20.47 -36.79 -7.51
N TRP A 394 21.17 -37.57 -8.35
CA TRP A 394 22.63 -37.55 -8.44
C TRP A 394 23.05 -36.51 -9.49
N PHE A 395 23.77 -35.48 -9.07
CA PHE A 395 24.20 -34.37 -9.91
C PHE A 395 25.68 -34.48 -10.25
N ILE A 396 26.02 -34.09 -11.47
CA ILE A 396 27.39 -34.00 -11.99
C ILE A 396 27.56 -32.63 -12.65
N PHE A 397 28.47 -31.85 -12.10
CA PHE A 397 28.95 -30.62 -12.71
C PHE A 397 30.22 -30.90 -13.50
N LYS A 398 30.21 -30.59 -14.79
CA LYS A 398 31.38 -30.68 -15.65
C LYS A 398 31.41 -29.50 -16.63
N ASP A 399 32.58 -28.91 -16.79
CA ASP A 399 32.81 -27.71 -17.62
C ASP A 399 31.96 -26.52 -17.17
N THR A 400 30.85 -26.26 -17.88
CA THR A 400 29.88 -25.18 -17.62
C THR A 400 28.44 -25.71 -17.58
N SER A 401 28.28 -27.02 -17.41
CA SER A 401 26.99 -27.69 -17.46
C SER A 401 26.76 -28.59 -16.25
N ILE A 402 25.50 -28.67 -15.85
CA ILE A 402 25.02 -29.60 -14.83
C ILE A 402 24.22 -30.70 -15.52
N ALA A 403 24.62 -31.95 -15.33
CA ALA A 403 23.83 -33.12 -15.70
C ALA A 403 23.36 -33.84 -14.43
N TYR A 404 22.14 -34.40 -14.43
CA TYR A 404 21.68 -35.17 -13.28
C TYR A 404 20.96 -36.47 -13.67
N PHE A 405 21.03 -37.44 -12.77
CA PHE A 405 20.60 -38.82 -12.94
C PHE A 405 19.68 -39.22 -11.78
N LYS A 406 18.82 -40.23 -11.99
CA LYS A 406 17.93 -40.73 -10.94
C LYS A 406 18.71 -41.22 -9.72
N ASN A 407 19.74 -42.01 -9.95
CA ASN A 407 20.62 -42.60 -8.94
C ASN A 407 22.07 -42.61 -9.44
N LYS A 408 23.04 -42.77 -8.53
CA LYS A 408 24.47 -42.85 -8.83
C LYS A 408 24.85 -43.99 -9.79
N GLU A 409 24.15 -45.12 -9.73
CA GLU A 409 24.40 -46.31 -10.58
C GLU A 409 24.14 -46.06 -12.07
N LEU A 410 23.35 -45.03 -12.41
CA LEU A 410 23.01 -44.66 -13.79
C LEU A 410 23.91 -43.55 -14.35
N GLU A 411 25.02 -43.23 -13.67
CA GLU A 411 25.96 -42.18 -14.06
C GLU A 411 26.59 -42.38 -15.45
N GLN A 412 26.74 -43.63 -15.91
CA GLN A 412 27.22 -43.96 -17.25
C GLN A 412 26.10 -44.05 -18.31
N GLY A 413 24.83 -43.86 -17.92
CA GLY A 413 23.68 -43.86 -18.81
C GLY A 413 23.32 -42.46 -19.35
N GLU A 414 22.16 -42.33 -19.98
CA GLU A 414 21.66 -41.03 -20.43
C GLU A 414 21.19 -40.17 -19.22
N PRO A 415 21.64 -38.91 -19.11
CA PRO A 415 21.19 -38.01 -18.05
C PRO A 415 19.70 -37.71 -18.20
N VAL A 416 19.00 -37.51 -17.08
CA VAL A 416 17.59 -37.10 -17.09
C VAL A 416 17.46 -35.75 -17.81
N GLU A 417 18.41 -34.86 -17.57
CA GLU A 417 18.55 -33.59 -18.29
C GLU A 417 19.97 -33.05 -18.14
N LYS A 418 20.40 -32.24 -19.12
CA LYS A 418 21.65 -31.49 -19.09
C LYS A 418 21.35 -30.00 -19.22
N LEU A 419 21.74 -29.23 -18.20
CA LEU A 419 21.54 -27.80 -18.08
C LEU A 419 22.84 -27.08 -18.42
N ASN A 420 22.81 -26.19 -19.42
CA ASN A 420 23.94 -25.31 -19.71
C ASN A 420 23.78 -24.00 -18.93
N LEU A 421 24.78 -23.64 -18.13
CA LEU A 421 24.68 -22.50 -17.22
C LEU A 421 25.26 -21.20 -17.79
N ARG A 422 25.83 -21.20 -19.00
CA ARG A 422 26.38 -19.96 -19.58
C ARG A 422 25.29 -18.90 -19.72
N GLY A 423 25.52 -17.71 -19.13
CA GLY A 423 24.54 -16.63 -19.12
C GLY A 423 23.35 -16.84 -18.18
N CYS A 424 23.41 -17.83 -17.28
CA CYS A 424 22.41 -18.05 -16.23
C CYS A 424 22.56 -17.00 -15.12
N GLU A 425 21.45 -16.52 -14.55
CA GLU A 425 21.50 -15.77 -13.29
C GLU A 425 21.46 -16.75 -12.12
N VAL A 426 22.40 -16.59 -11.17
CA VAL A 426 22.58 -17.49 -10.02
C VAL A 426 22.26 -16.71 -8.75
N VAL A 427 21.21 -17.12 -8.03
CA VAL A 427 20.71 -16.40 -6.85
C VAL A 427 20.84 -17.30 -5.60
N PRO A 428 21.50 -16.85 -4.52
CA PRO A 428 21.60 -17.59 -3.27
C PRO A 428 20.26 -17.64 -2.53
N ASP A 429 19.90 -18.81 -2.00
CA ASP A 429 18.75 -19.02 -1.12
C ASP A 429 19.22 -19.72 0.17
N VAL A 430 19.97 -18.99 0.99
CA VAL A 430 20.66 -19.53 2.18
C VAL A 430 20.09 -18.99 3.48
N ASN A 431 19.78 -19.90 4.40
CA ASN A 431 19.57 -19.62 5.81
C ASN A 431 20.46 -20.58 6.63
N VAL A 432 21.56 -20.05 7.18
CA VAL A 432 22.56 -20.81 7.95
C VAL A 432 21.94 -21.38 9.23
N ALA A 433 21.19 -20.56 9.98
CA ALA A 433 20.52 -20.98 11.21
C ALA A 433 19.47 -22.09 10.96
N GLY A 434 18.77 -22.02 9.84
CA GLY A 434 17.78 -23.02 9.42
C GLY A 434 18.34 -24.21 8.63
N ARG A 435 19.68 -24.34 8.48
CA ARG A 435 20.36 -25.35 7.63
C ARG A 435 19.76 -25.44 6.22
N LYS A 436 19.38 -24.31 5.65
CA LYS A 436 18.87 -24.20 4.29
C LYS A 436 19.98 -23.68 3.39
N PHE A 437 20.44 -24.51 2.48
CA PHE A 437 21.48 -24.15 1.51
C PHE A 437 20.95 -24.34 0.09
N GLY A 438 20.23 -23.33 -0.41
CA GLY A 438 19.59 -23.36 -1.72
C GLY A 438 20.32 -22.50 -2.76
N ILE A 439 20.28 -22.94 -4.02
CA ILE A 439 20.79 -22.21 -5.19
C ILE A 439 19.64 -22.14 -6.21
N LYS A 440 19.20 -20.92 -6.56
CA LYS A 440 18.24 -20.69 -7.64
C LYS A 440 18.99 -20.37 -8.92
N LEU A 441 18.69 -21.11 -9.99
CA LEU A 441 19.26 -20.96 -11.32
C LEU A 441 18.16 -20.50 -12.28
N LEU A 442 18.42 -19.39 -12.99
CA LEU A 442 17.57 -18.84 -14.04
C LEU A 442 18.26 -19.00 -15.38
N ILE A 443 17.95 -20.08 -16.09
CA ILE A 443 18.65 -20.47 -17.32
C ILE A 443 17.88 -19.95 -18.55
N PRO A 444 18.48 -19.12 -19.41
CA PRO A 444 17.82 -18.63 -20.62
C PRO A 444 17.61 -19.77 -21.64
N VAL A 445 16.36 -19.93 -22.10
CA VAL A 445 15.96 -20.90 -23.14
C VAL A 445 15.14 -20.19 -24.22
N ALA A 446 14.96 -20.80 -25.40
CA ALA A 446 14.29 -20.17 -26.54
C ALA A 446 12.83 -19.72 -26.23
N ASP A 447 12.13 -20.41 -25.33
CA ASP A 447 10.74 -20.14 -24.92
C ASP A 447 10.63 -19.36 -23.58
N GLY A 448 11.70 -18.72 -23.10
CA GLY A 448 11.70 -17.90 -21.87
C GLY A 448 12.84 -18.23 -20.90
N MET A 449 12.57 -18.15 -19.59
CA MET A 449 13.54 -18.52 -18.55
C MET A 449 13.14 -19.86 -17.91
N ASN A 450 14.07 -20.82 -17.86
CA ASN A 450 13.89 -22.08 -17.13
C ASN A 450 14.39 -21.91 -15.68
N GLU A 451 13.47 -21.93 -14.72
CA GLU A 451 13.80 -21.78 -13.30
C GLU A 451 14.06 -23.14 -12.64
N VAL A 452 15.23 -23.28 -12.01
CA VAL A 452 15.65 -24.51 -11.34
C VAL A 452 16.14 -24.20 -9.93
N TYR A 453 15.68 -24.95 -8.93
CA TYR A 453 16.13 -24.82 -7.55
C TYR A 453 16.91 -26.06 -7.13
N LEU A 454 18.17 -25.86 -6.74
CA LEU A 454 19.03 -26.87 -6.15
C LEU A 454 19.11 -26.64 -4.65
N ARG A 455 19.13 -27.72 -3.86
CA ARG A 455 19.33 -27.66 -2.42
C ARG A 455 20.43 -28.63 -2.00
N CYS A 456 21.43 -28.09 -1.34
CA CYS A 456 22.57 -28.78 -0.74
C CYS A 456 22.26 -29.13 0.73
N ASP A 457 22.99 -30.10 1.28
CA ASP A 457 22.76 -30.59 2.64
C ASP A 457 23.63 -29.88 3.70
N HIS A 458 24.82 -29.37 3.33
CA HIS A 458 25.74 -28.70 4.26
C HIS A 458 26.53 -27.54 3.61
N GLU A 459 27.12 -26.68 4.46
CA GLU A 459 27.82 -25.44 4.06
C GLU A 459 28.93 -25.66 3.03
N ASN A 460 29.80 -26.67 3.25
CA ASN A 460 30.90 -26.96 2.33
C ASN A 460 30.42 -27.38 0.94
N GLN A 461 29.38 -28.21 0.87
CA GLN A 461 28.79 -28.64 -0.40
C GLN A 461 28.16 -27.43 -1.10
N TYR A 462 27.41 -26.60 -0.37
CA TYR A 462 26.85 -25.38 -0.93
C TYR A 462 27.91 -24.42 -1.48
N ALA A 463 28.99 -24.18 -0.75
CA ALA A 463 30.04 -23.26 -1.18
C ALA A 463 30.69 -23.73 -2.50
N GLN A 464 30.98 -25.02 -2.63
CA GLN A 464 31.53 -25.62 -3.85
C GLN A 464 30.56 -25.50 -5.04
N TRP A 465 29.30 -25.91 -4.84
CA TRP A 465 28.28 -25.87 -5.90
C TRP A 465 27.91 -24.45 -6.31
N MET A 466 27.88 -23.52 -5.36
CA MET A 466 27.57 -22.11 -5.61
C MET A 466 28.69 -21.42 -6.39
N ALA A 467 29.96 -21.59 -5.96
CA ALA A 467 31.12 -21.08 -6.68
C ALA A 467 31.17 -21.63 -8.12
N ALA A 468 30.90 -22.94 -8.29
CA ALA A 468 30.88 -23.57 -9.61
C ALA A 468 29.79 -22.95 -10.52
N CYS A 469 28.58 -22.73 -10.00
CA CYS A 469 27.49 -22.10 -10.75
C CYS A 469 27.79 -20.64 -11.12
N ILE A 470 28.37 -19.85 -10.20
CA ILE A 470 28.77 -18.44 -10.42
C ILE A 470 29.86 -18.34 -11.50
N LEU A 471 30.81 -19.27 -11.52
CA LEU A 471 31.84 -19.28 -12.56
C LEU A 471 31.27 -19.71 -13.91
N ALA A 472 30.42 -20.74 -13.94
CA ALA A 472 29.82 -21.20 -15.19
C ALA A 472 28.85 -20.21 -15.81
N SER A 473 28.16 -19.38 -15.01
CA SER A 473 27.35 -18.28 -15.54
C SER A 473 28.17 -17.25 -16.31
N LYS A 474 29.39 -16.98 -15.83
CA LYS A 474 30.40 -16.13 -16.49
C LYS A 474 31.17 -16.86 -17.60
N GLY A 475 30.82 -18.12 -17.91
CA GLY A 475 31.47 -18.93 -18.93
C GLY A 475 32.81 -19.55 -18.52
N LYS A 476 33.20 -19.44 -17.24
CA LYS A 476 34.43 -20.00 -16.68
C LYS A 476 34.18 -21.40 -16.10
N THR A 477 35.23 -22.21 -16.00
CA THR A 477 35.14 -23.58 -15.44
C THR A 477 35.73 -23.65 -14.03
N MET A 478 35.53 -24.76 -13.33
CA MET A 478 36.16 -25.01 -12.02
C MET A 478 37.69 -25.15 -12.08
N ALA A 479 38.27 -25.24 -13.29
CA ALA A 479 39.73 -25.21 -13.50
C ALA A 479 40.30 -23.78 -13.49
N ASP A 480 39.46 -22.74 -13.46
CA ASP A 480 39.90 -21.36 -13.34
C ASP A 480 40.48 -21.09 -11.94
N SER A 481 41.59 -20.37 -11.86
CA SER A 481 42.28 -20.07 -10.60
C SER A 481 41.42 -19.31 -9.59
N SER A 482 40.31 -18.69 -10.04
CA SER A 482 39.34 -18.02 -9.17
C SER A 482 38.36 -18.95 -8.45
N TYR A 483 38.29 -20.25 -8.80
CA TYR A 483 37.35 -21.18 -8.16
C TYR A 483 37.62 -21.39 -6.67
N GLN A 484 38.85 -21.72 -6.29
CA GLN A 484 39.19 -21.97 -4.88
C GLN A 484 39.05 -20.71 -4.00
N PRO A 485 39.52 -19.52 -4.42
CA PRO A 485 39.25 -18.28 -3.71
C PRO A 485 37.75 -17.98 -3.53
N GLU A 486 36.92 -18.23 -4.56
CA GLU A 486 35.48 -18.00 -4.47
C GLU A 486 34.81 -18.95 -3.46
N VAL A 487 35.22 -20.23 -3.42
CA VAL A 487 34.73 -21.19 -2.40
C VAL A 487 35.08 -20.71 -0.99
N LEU A 488 36.31 -20.23 -0.78
CA LEU A 488 36.75 -19.71 0.52
C LEU A 488 36.00 -18.44 0.92
N ASN A 489 35.75 -17.52 -0.02
CA ASN A 489 34.96 -16.31 0.19
C ASN A 489 33.50 -16.64 0.60
N ILE A 490 32.90 -17.64 -0.04
CA ILE A 490 31.55 -18.07 0.33
C ILE A 490 31.55 -18.72 1.72
N LEU A 491 32.55 -19.53 2.06
CA LEU A 491 32.68 -20.13 3.39
C LEU A 491 32.92 -19.09 4.50
N SER A 492 33.76 -18.08 4.27
CA SER A 492 33.99 -17.01 5.23
C SER A 492 32.71 -16.19 5.47
N PHE A 493 31.97 -15.88 4.40
CA PHE A 493 30.67 -15.21 4.50
C PHE A 493 29.63 -16.02 5.30
N LEU A 494 29.59 -17.35 5.10
CA LEU A 494 28.70 -18.22 5.88
C LEU A 494 29.08 -18.26 7.37
N ARG A 495 30.37 -18.29 7.70
CA ARG A 495 30.87 -18.26 9.08
C ARG A 495 30.58 -16.93 9.78
N MET A 496 30.72 -15.81 9.07
CA MET A 496 30.41 -14.47 9.60
C MET A 496 28.92 -14.36 9.97
N LYS A 497 28.04 -14.86 9.09
CA LYS A 497 26.60 -14.96 9.38
C LYS A 497 26.29 -15.87 10.58
N ASN A 498 27.08 -16.91 10.81
CA ASN A 498 26.91 -17.82 11.94
C ASN A 498 27.31 -17.16 13.29
N ARG A 499 28.30 -16.25 13.27
CA ARG A 499 28.75 -15.49 14.46
C ARG A 499 27.71 -14.48 14.93
N ASN A 500 27.03 -13.81 14.00
CA ASN A 500 25.91 -12.90 14.32
C ASN A 500 24.68 -13.65 14.86
N SER A 501 24.50 -14.93 14.50
CA SER A 501 23.46 -15.78 15.12
C SER A 501 23.87 -16.38 16.47
N ALA A 502 25.16 -16.61 16.72
CA ALA A 502 25.63 -17.20 17.98
C ALA A 502 25.52 -16.22 19.18
N SER A 503 25.65 -14.92 18.94
CA SER A 503 25.40 -13.88 19.95
C SER A 503 23.91 -13.68 20.30
N GLN A 504 22.99 -14.39 19.63
CA GLN A 504 21.56 -14.41 19.96
C GLN A 504 21.09 -15.74 20.58
N VAL A 505 21.98 -16.70 20.85
CA VAL A 505 21.61 -17.96 21.55
C VAL A 505 21.92 -17.88 23.04
N ALA A 506 21.45 -16.81 23.70
CA ALA A 506 21.41 -16.72 25.15
C ALA A 506 20.35 -15.73 25.64
N SER A 507 19.16 -15.73 25.04
CA SER A 507 17.95 -15.47 25.80
C SER A 507 16.92 -16.50 25.38
N SER A 508 16.54 -17.33 26.33
CA SER A 508 15.35 -18.16 26.24
C SER A 508 14.20 -17.29 25.71
N LEU A 509 13.74 -17.56 24.48
CA LEU A 509 12.42 -17.12 24.02
C LEU A 509 11.42 -17.73 24.99
N GLU A 510 11.10 -16.98 26.04
CA GLU A 510 9.97 -17.27 26.89
C GLU A 510 8.77 -17.46 25.97
N THR A 511 8.09 -18.59 26.14
CA THR A 511 6.75 -18.82 25.61
C THR A 511 5.91 -17.62 25.99
N MET A 512 5.76 -16.68 25.05
CA MET A 512 4.79 -15.61 25.19
C MET A 512 3.45 -16.28 25.52
N ASP A 513 2.84 -15.90 26.64
CA ASP A 513 1.58 -16.49 27.09
C ASP A 513 0.52 -16.17 26.02
N MET A 514 0.33 -17.11 25.10
CA MET A 514 -0.41 -16.86 23.86
C MET A 514 -1.89 -16.76 24.22
N ASN A 515 -2.48 -15.58 24.06
CA ASN A 515 -3.93 -15.44 24.11
C ASN A 515 -4.53 -15.67 22.70
N PRO A 516 -5.04 -16.88 22.40
CA PRO A 516 -5.47 -17.24 21.04
C PRO A 516 -6.74 -16.48 20.61
N GLU A 517 -7.53 -15.99 21.57
CA GLU A 517 -8.80 -15.32 21.32
C GLU A 517 -8.62 -13.94 20.66
N CYS A 518 -7.43 -13.34 20.79
CA CYS A 518 -7.12 -12.05 20.14
C CYS A 518 -6.84 -12.17 18.64
N PHE A 519 -6.65 -13.39 18.11
CA PHE A 519 -6.21 -13.63 16.73
C PHE A 519 -7.31 -14.19 15.82
N VAL A 520 -8.50 -14.47 16.38
CA VAL A 520 -9.64 -15.05 15.65
C VAL A 520 -10.90 -14.21 15.83
N SER A 521 -11.89 -14.41 14.96
CA SER A 521 -13.18 -13.74 15.12
C SER A 521 -13.90 -14.16 16.42
N PRO A 522 -14.76 -13.30 17.01
CA PRO A 522 -15.50 -13.64 18.23
C PRO A 522 -16.38 -14.90 18.11
N ARG A 523 -16.85 -15.22 16.90
CA ARG A 523 -17.61 -16.45 16.63
C ARG A 523 -16.72 -17.69 16.72
N CYS A 524 -15.52 -17.63 16.15
CA CYS A 524 -14.54 -18.72 16.22
C CYS A 524 -14.05 -18.93 17.65
N ALA A 525 -13.76 -17.84 18.37
CA ALA A 525 -13.37 -17.88 19.79
C ALA A 525 -14.43 -18.59 20.66
N LYS A 526 -15.72 -18.31 20.44
CA LYS A 526 -16.82 -18.96 21.19
C LYS A 526 -16.99 -20.46 20.89
N LYS A 527 -16.55 -20.95 19.73
CA LYS A 527 -16.74 -22.33 19.28
C LYS A 527 -15.73 -23.30 19.89
N HIS A 528 -14.53 -22.83 20.19
CA HIS A 528 -13.43 -23.68 20.67
C HIS A 528 -13.00 -23.32 22.09
N LYS A 529 -12.50 -24.30 22.84
CA LYS A 529 -11.82 -24.00 24.12
C LYS A 529 -10.48 -23.33 23.84
N SER A 530 -10.14 -22.30 24.60
CA SER A 530 -8.89 -21.51 24.42
C SER A 530 -7.64 -22.38 24.24
N LYS A 531 -7.41 -23.39 25.09
CA LYS A 531 -6.25 -24.31 24.96
C LYS A 531 -6.20 -25.08 23.64
N GLN A 532 -7.35 -25.54 23.14
CA GLN A 532 -7.43 -26.26 21.87
C GLN A 532 -7.15 -25.31 20.70
N LEU A 533 -7.68 -24.10 20.78
CA LEU A 533 -7.46 -23.07 19.77
C LEU A 533 -5.98 -22.68 19.69
N ALA A 534 -5.32 -22.45 20.83
CA ALA A 534 -3.88 -22.19 20.89
C ALA A 534 -3.06 -23.29 20.23
N ALA A 535 -3.36 -24.57 20.52
CA ALA A 535 -2.66 -25.70 19.92
C ALA A 535 -2.79 -25.72 18.38
N ARG A 536 -4.00 -25.48 17.85
CA ARG A 536 -4.23 -25.44 16.39
C ARG A 536 -3.55 -24.26 15.71
N ILE A 537 -3.53 -23.09 16.35
CA ILE A 537 -2.80 -21.93 15.82
C ILE A 537 -1.29 -22.19 15.80
N LEU A 538 -0.75 -22.81 16.85
CA LEU A 538 0.67 -23.17 16.91
C LEU A 538 1.05 -24.24 15.87
N GLU A 539 0.17 -25.19 15.59
CA GLU A 539 0.36 -26.16 14.50
C GLU A 539 0.43 -25.46 13.14
N ALA A 540 -0.51 -24.55 12.86
CA ALA A 540 -0.47 -23.74 11.64
C ALA A 540 0.75 -22.80 11.59
N HIS A 541 1.22 -22.29 12.74
CA HIS A 541 2.38 -21.41 12.87
C HIS A 541 3.69 -22.05 12.40
N GLN A 542 3.84 -23.36 12.55
CA GLN A 542 5.04 -24.09 12.09
C GLN A 542 5.31 -23.88 10.59
N ASN A 543 4.26 -23.68 9.79
CA ASN A 543 4.37 -23.45 8.35
C ASN A 543 4.83 -22.02 7.98
N VAL A 544 4.70 -21.07 8.90
CA VAL A 544 5.00 -19.65 8.67
C VAL A 544 6.14 -19.11 9.52
N ALA A 545 6.64 -19.88 10.50
CA ALA A 545 7.61 -19.44 11.51
C ALA A 545 8.94 -18.87 10.98
N GLN A 546 9.30 -19.17 9.72
CA GLN A 546 10.55 -18.72 9.08
C GLN A 546 10.35 -17.54 8.12
N MET A 547 9.12 -17.01 8.02
CA MET A 547 8.81 -15.93 7.08
C MET A 547 9.30 -14.58 7.63
N PRO A 548 9.94 -13.72 6.82
CA PRO A 548 10.20 -12.34 7.21
C PRO A 548 8.89 -11.57 7.45
N LEU A 549 8.94 -10.50 8.26
CA LEU A 549 7.77 -9.71 8.65
C LEU A 549 6.93 -9.23 7.44
N VAL A 550 7.58 -8.67 6.43
CA VAL A 550 6.89 -8.15 5.23
C VAL A 550 6.33 -9.29 4.37
N GLU A 551 7.04 -10.42 4.28
CA GLU A 551 6.52 -11.59 3.57
C GLU A 551 5.29 -12.17 4.28
N ALA A 552 5.30 -12.26 5.60
CA ALA A 552 4.14 -12.72 6.38
C ALA A 552 2.90 -11.82 6.15
N LYS A 553 3.08 -10.49 6.12
CA LYS A 553 2.01 -9.54 5.77
C LYS A 553 1.49 -9.76 4.35
N LEU A 554 2.38 -9.95 3.37
CA LEU A 554 1.99 -10.24 1.99
C LEU A 554 1.26 -11.57 1.85
N ARG A 555 1.69 -12.62 2.56
CA ARG A 555 1.00 -13.91 2.60
C ARG A 555 -0.40 -13.79 3.20
N PHE A 556 -0.57 -12.97 4.23
CA PHE A 556 -1.88 -12.66 4.80
C PHE A 556 -2.77 -12.00 3.74
N ILE A 557 -2.27 -10.97 3.04
CA ILE A 557 -3.01 -10.28 1.97
C ILE A 557 -3.35 -11.25 0.83
N GLN A 558 -2.43 -12.12 0.41
CA GLN A 558 -2.68 -13.12 -0.63
C GLN A 558 -3.75 -14.15 -0.22
N ALA A 559 -3.72 -14.63 1.02
CA ALA A 559 -4.76 -15.51 1.53
C ALA A 559 -6.13 -14.80 1.56
N TRP A 560 -6.16 -13.54 1.99
CA TRP A 560 -7.37 -12.71 1.95
C TRP A 560 -7.90 -12.50 0.52
N GLN A 561 -7.01 -12.29 -0.46
CA GLN A 561 -7.37 -12.18 -1.88
C GLN A 561 -7.96 -13.46 -2.48
N SER A 562 -7.66 -14.62 -1.89
CA SER A 562 -8.18 -15.91 -2.35
C SER A 562 -9.59 -16.23 -1.86
N LEU A 563 -10.13 -15.43 -0.94
CA LEU A 563 -11.48 -15.64 -0.40
C LEU A 563 -12.56 -15.40 -1.47
N PRO A 564 -13.66 -16.16 -1.48
CA PRO A 564 -14.68 -16.06 -2.53
C PRO A 564 -15.34 -14.69 -2.66
N GLU A 565 -15.54 -13.99 -1.54
CA GLU A 565 -16.15 -12.66 -1.50
C GLU A 565 -15.13 -11.52 -1.61
N PHE A 566 -13.86 -11.81 -1.85
CA PHE A 566 -12.83 -10.79 -1.96
C PHE A 566 -13.15 -9.78 -3.06
N GLY A 567 -13.03 -8.50 -2.71
CA GLY A 567 -13.22 -7.40 -3.64
C GLY A 567 -14.64 -7.24 -4.15
N LEU A 568 -15.66 -7.66 -3.38
CA LEU A 568 -17.06 -7.32 -3.62
C LEU A 568 -17.49 -6.12 -2.77
N THR A 569 -17.98 -5.08 -3.43
CA THR A 569 -18.63 -3.93 -2.80
C THR A 569 -20.12 -3.98 -3.07
N TYR A 570 -20.94 -3.98 -2.02
CA TYR A 570 -22.38 -4.17 -2.12
C TYR A 570 -23.15 -2.85 -2.14
N TYR A 571 -24.22 -2.79 -2.95
CA TYR A 571 -25.19 -1.69 -3.00
C TYR A 571 -26.60 -2.25 -3.06
N LEU A 572 -27.54 -1.68 -2.30
CA LEU A 572 -28.95 -2.00 -2.43
C LEU A 572 -29.51 -1.26 -3.65
N VAL A 573 -30.09 -2.00 -4.60
CA VAL A 573 -30.57 -1.44 -5.87
C VAL A 573 -31.96 -1.99 -6.21
N ARG A 574 -32.68 -1.25 -7.06
CA ARG A 574 -33.88 -1.72 -7.72
C ARG A 574 -33.68 -1.74 -9.23
N PHE A 575 -33.71 -2.92 -9.82
CA PHE A 575 -33.59 -3.08 -11.28
C PHE A 575 -34.87 -2.61 -11.99
N LYS A 576 -34.71 -2.00 -13.17
CA LYS A 576 -35.82 -1.57 -14.02
C LYS A 576 -36.72 -2.77 -14.34
N GLY A 577 -38.02 -2.62 -14.08
CA GLY A 577 -39.01 -3.69 -14.27
C GLY A 577 -39.13 -4.68 -13.09
N SER A 578 -38.24 -4.61 -12.09
CA SER A 578 -38.37 -5.38 -10.85
C SER A 578 -39.13 -4.60 -9.79
N LYS A 579 -40.03 -5.27 -9.07
CA LYS A 579 -40.65 -4.75 -7.83
C LYS A 579 -39.86 -5.12 -6.57
N LYS A 580 -38.90 -6.03 -6.68
CA LYS A 580 -38.05 -6.49 -5.58
C LYS A 580 -36.74 -5.71 -5.55
N ASP A 581 -36.27 -5.44 -4.34
CA ASP A 581 -34.96 -4.86 -4.08
C ASP A 581 -33.92 -5.97 -4.01
N ASP A 582 -32.84 -5.78 -4.75
CA ASP A 582 -31.74 -6.73 -4.87
C ASP A 582 -30.43 -6.05 -4.46
N ILE A 583 -29.38 -6.85 -4.26
CA ILE A 583 -28.04 -6.34 -4.02
C ILE A 583 -27.25 -6.36 -5.33
N LEU A 584 -26.60 -5.25 -5.65
CA LEU A 584 -25.57 -5.16 -6.68
C LEU A 584 -24.20 -5.29 -6.01
N GLY A 585 -23.50 -6.39 -6.28
CA GLY A 585 -22.08 -6.56 -5.97
C GLY A 585 -21.23 -6.02 -7.12
N VAL A 586 -20.39 -5.04 -6.84
CA VAL A 586 -19.39 -4.50 -7.77
C VAL A 586 -18.03 -5.08 -7.42
N SER A 587 -17.36 -5.69 -8.40
CA SER A 587 -15.97 -6.16 -8.28
C SER A 587 -15.12 -5.58 -9.40
N TYR A 588 -13.81 -5.81 -9.33
CA TYR A 588 -12.85 -5.23 -10.27
C TYR A 588 -13.07 -5.61 -11.74
N ASN A 589 -13.72 -6.74 -12.01
CA ASN A 589 -13.93 -7.27 -13.35
C ASN A 589 -15.38 -7.58 -13.71
N ARG A 590 -16.32 -7.41 -12.76
CA ARG A 590 -17.71 -7.85 -12.92
C ARG A 590 -18.68 -7.15 -11.99
N LEU A 591 -19.94 -7.13 -12.41
CA LEU A 591 -21.12 -6.78 -11.61
C LEU A 591 -21.92 -8.06 -11.34
N ILE A 592 -22.45 -8.21 -10.14
CA ILE A 592 -23.24 -9.37 -9.72
C ILE A 592 -24.55 -8.89 -9.14
N ARG A 593 -25.68 -9.38 -9.65
CA ARG A 593 -26.98 -9.24 -8.99
C ARG A 593 -27.14 -10.39 -8.00
N ILE A 594 -27.44 -10.05 -6.76
CA ILE A 594 -27.57 -10.97 -5.64
C ILE A 594 -28.95 -10.76 -5.04
N ASP A 595 -29.67 -11.85 -4.76
CA ASP A 595 -30.95 -11.78 -4.07
C ASP A 595 -30.75 -11.26 -2.64
N ALA A 596 -31.44 -10.18 -2.26
CA ALA A 596 -31.21 -9.52 -0.97
C ALA A 596 -31.64 -10.36 0.25
N ALA A 597 -32.55 -11.34 0.06
CA ALA A 597 -33.07 -12.16 1.15
C ALA A 597 -32.23 -13.43 1.39
N THR A 598 -31.77 -14.06 0.32
CA THR A 598 -31.02 -15.32 0.36
C THR A 598 -29.51 -15.13 0.27
N GLY A 599 -29.04 -13.99 -0.25
CA GLY A 599 -27.62 -13.73 -0.51
C GLY A 599 -27.04 -14.53 -1.68
N ILE A 600 -27.89 -15.18 -2.48
CA ILE A 600 -27.44 -16.03 -3.59
C ILE A 600 -27.25 -15.17 -4.86
N PRO A 601 -26.13 -15.32 -5.59
CA PRO A 601 -25.93 -14.70 -6.89
C PRO A 601 -26.97 -15.16 -7.92
N ILE A 602 -27.67 -14.21 -8.55
CA ILE A 602 -28.68 -14.45 -9.59
C ILE A 602 -28.05 -14.34 -10.98
N THR A 603 -27.41 -13.21 -11.28
CA THR A 603 -26.81 -12.94 -12.60
C THR A 603 -25.48 -12.21 -12.46
N THR A 604 -24.55 -12.47 -13.37
CA THR A 604 -23.22 -11.84 -13.40
C THR A 604 -22.95 -11.22 -14.77
N TRP A 605 -22.51 -9.97 -14.78
CA TRP A 605 -22.10 -9.24 -15.98
C TRP A 605 -20.61 -8.91 -15.89
N ARG A 606 -19.85 -9.14 -16.95
CA ARG A 606 -18.40 -8.90 -16.98
C ARG A 606 -18.09 -7.55 -17.60
N PHE A 607 -17.12 -6.83 -17.03
CA PHE A 607 -16.64 -5.56 -17.59
C PHE A 607 -16.02 -5.72 -18.98
N THR A 608 -15.45 -6.88 -19.32
CA THR A 608 -14.93 -7.15 -20.66
C THR A 608 -15.97 -7.02 -21.76
N ASN A 609 -17.25 -7.19 -21.42
CA ASN A 609 -18.36 -7.13 -22.38
C ASN A 609 -19.09 -5.79 -22.28
N MET A 610 -18.64 -4.85 -21.44
CA MET A 610 -19.28 -3.56 -21.23
C MET A 610 -18.86 -2.60 -22.33
N LYS A 611 -19.82 -1.95 -22.99
CA LYS A 611 -19.57 -0.96 -24.04
C LYS A 611 -19.53 0.45 -23.47
N GLN A 612 -20.56 0.78 -22.70
CA GLN A 612 -20.74 2.10 -22.11
C GLN A 612 -21.70 2.02 -20.92
N TRP A 613 -21.65 3.02 -20.05
CA TRP A 613 -22.66 3.26 -19.04
C TRP A 613 -23.03 4.74 -19.02
N ASN A 614 -24.28 5.02 -18.66
CA ASN A 614 -24.80 6.36 -18.52
C ASN A 614 -25.55 6.47 -17.20
N VAL A 615 -25.56 7.66 -16.62
CA VAL A 615 -26.32 7.98 -15.41
C VAL A 615 -27.34 9.05 -15.78
N ASN A 616 -28.61 8.74 -15.61
CA ASN A 616 -29.64 9.75 -15.64
C ASN A 616 -29.81 10.33 -14.23
N TRP A 617 -29.31 11.54 -14.03
CA TRP A 617 -29.33 12.26 -12.75
C TRP A 617 -30.73 12.66 -12.29
N GLU A 618 -31.66 12.93 -13.22
CA GLU A 618 -33.04 13.32 -12.90
C GLU A 618 -33.80 12.18 -12.20
N ILE A 619 -33.66 10.96 -12.73
CA ILE A 619 -34.32 9.76 -12.16
C ILE A 619 -33.37 8.90 -11.31
N ARG A 620 -32.12 9.36 -11.09
CA ARG A 620 -31.06 8.66 -10.33
C ARG A 620 -30.87 7.21 -10.75
N GLN A 621 -30.84 6.97 -12.06
CA GLN A 621 -30.76 5.64 -12.65
C GLN A 621 -29.44 5.45 -13.40
N VAL A 622 -28.75 4.36 -13.12
CA VAL A 622 -27.58 3.91 -13.89
C VAL A 622 -28.06 2.93 -14.94
N ALA A 623 -27.68 3.15 -16.20
CA ALA A 623 -27.91 2.26 -17.33
C ALA A 623 -26.58 1.80 -17.90
N ILE A 624 -26.42 0.48 -18.11
CA ILE A 624 -25.18 -0.13 -18.60
C ILE A 624 -25.51 -0.99 -19.81
N GLU A 625 -24.78 -0.75 -20.89
CA GLU A 625 -24.90 -1.51 -22.13
C GLU A 625 -23.72 -2.47 -22.26
N PHE A 626 -24.05 -3.73 -22.52
CA PHE A 626 -23.10 -4.80 -22.78
C PHE A 626 -23.21 -5.27 -24.24
N ASP A 627 -22.26 -6.11 -24.64
CA ASP A 627 -22.32 -6.87 -25.88
C ASP A 627 -23.58 -7.72 -25.99
N GLN A 628 -23.89 -8.13 -27.22
CA GLN A 628 -25.04 -8.99 -27.53
C GLN A 628 -26.40 -8.36 -27.19
N ASN A 629 -26.50 -7.01 -27.25
CA ASN A 629 -27.72 -6.24 -26.96
C ASN A 629 -28.28 -6.46 -25.56
N VAL A 630 -27.41 -6.81 -24.59
CA VAL A 630 -27.80 -6.90 -23.18
C VAL A 630 -27.66 -5.53 -22.55
N SER A 631 -28.75 -4.96 -22.06
CA SER A 631 -28.75 -3.70 -21.31
C SER A 631 -29.38 -3.89 -19.94
N ILE A 632 -28.77 -3.33 -18.90
CA ILE A 632 -29.35 -3.29 -17.56
C ILE A 632 -29.54 -1.85 -17.12
N ALA A 633 -30.57 -1.61 -16.32
CA ALA A 633 -30.78 -0.32 -15.68
C ALA A 633 -31.25 -0.53 -14.24
N PHE A 634 -30.75 0.27 -13.31
CA PHE A 634 -31.11 0.17 -11.90
C PHE A 634 -31.00 1.52 -11.19
N THR A 635 -31.79 1.71 -10.15
CA THR A 635 -31.71 2.86 -9.23
C THR A 635 -31.08 2.42 -7.91
N CYS A 636 -30.14 3.21 -7.41
CA CYS A 636 -29.47 2.93 -6.13
C CYS A 636 -30.37 3.38 -4.96
N LEU A 637 -30.53 2.51 -3.96
CA LEU A 637 -31.35 2.74 -2.78
C LEU A 637 -30.51 2.96 -1.53
N SER A 638 -29.34 2.31 -1.42
CA SER A 638 -28.47 2.47 -0.25
C SER A 638 -27.51 3.66 -0.34
N ALA A 639 -27.19 4.13 -1.54
CA ALA A 639 -26.17 5.14 -1.81
C ALA A 639 -26.58 6.01 -3.01
N ASP A 640 -25.92 7.15 -3.19
CA ASP A 640 -26.07 7.93 -4.43
C ASP A 640 -25.59 7.11 -5.65
N CYS A 641 -26.31 7.22 -6.76
CA CYS A 641 -25.92 6.61 -8.03
C CYS A 641 -24.53 7.08 -8.52
N LYS A 642 -24.10 8.28 -8.10
CA LYS A 642 -22.76 8.82 -8.33
C LYS A 642 -21.66 7.89 -7.79
N ILE A 643 -21.86 7.30 -6.61
CA ILE A 643 -20.88 6.40 -5.98
C ILE A 643 -20.69 5.14 -6.83
N VAL A 644 -21.79 4.53 -7.30
CA VAL A 644 -21.71 3.34 -8.15
C VAL A 644 -21.10 3.67 -9.52
N HIS A 645 -21.44 4.82 -10.09
CA HIS A 645 -20.82 5.34 -11.31
C HIS A 645 -19.30 5.49 -11.14
N GLU A 646 -18.86 6.12 -10.06
CA GLU A 646 -17.43 6.27 -9.76
C GLU A 646 -16.75 4.90 -9.56
N TYR A 647 -17.40 3.95 -8.90
CA TYR A 647 -16.83 2.61 -8.73
C TYR A 647 -16.59 1.88 -10.06
N ILE A 648 -17.53 1.98 -11.00
CA ILE A 648 -17.39 1.41 -12.35
C ILE A 648 -16.24 2.11 -13.08
N GLY A 649 -16.27 3.44 -13.16
CA GLY A 649 -15.22 4.24 -13.83
C GLY A 649 -13.84 4.05 -13.23
N GLY A 650 -13.75 3.97 -11.89
CA GLY A 650 -12.54 3.75 -11.14
C GLY A 650 -11.94 2.36 -11.39
N TYR A 651 -12.73 1.29 -11.40
CA TYR A 651 -12.19 -0.03 -11.75
C TYR A 651 -11.72 -0.12 -13.21
N ILE A 652 -12.40 0.56 -14.15
CA ILE A 652 -11.94 0.67 -15.53
C ILE A 652 -10.61 1.42 -15.57
N PHE A 653 -10.51 2.57 -14.91
CA PHE A 653 -9.27 3.34 -14.79
C PHE A 653 -8.11 2.51 -14.23
N LEU A 654 -8.35 1.74 -13.16
CA LEU A 654 -7.31 0.90 -12.57
C LEU A 654 -6.87 -0.25 -13.49
N SER A 655 -7.72 -0.67 -14.42
CA SER A 655 -7.42 -1.69 -15.42
C SER A 655 -6.58 -1.17 -16.59
N THR A 656 -6.52 0.15 -16.83
CA THR A 656 -5.67 0.74 -17.87
C THR A 656 -4.21 0.91 -17.43
N ARG A 657 -3.90 0.64 -16.16
CA ARG A 657 -2.52 0.67 -15.65
C ARG A 657 -1.68 -0.42 -16.31
N SER A 658 -0.50 -0.04 -16.79
CA SER A 658 0.47 -0.97 -17.36
C SER A 658 1.84 -0.77 -16.69
N LYS A 659 2.69 -1.81 -16.74
CA LYS A 659 4.04 -1.75 -16.15
C LYS A 659 5.02 -0.88 -16.97
N ASP A 660 4.69 -0.63 -18.24
CA ASP A 660 5.57 0.03 -19.21
C ASP A 660 5.23 1.52 -19.43
N GLN A 661 4.05 1.96 -19.01
CA GLN A 661 3.65 3.37 -19.07
C GLN A 661 4.15 4.13 -17.84
N ASN A 662 4.52 5.39 -18.06
CA ASN A 662 4.97 6.32 -17.02
C ASN A 662 4.11 6.23 -15.75
N GLU A 663 4.74 6.18 -14.58
CA GLU A 663 4.07 6.08 -13.27
C GLU A 663 3.21 7.31 -12.90
N THR A 664 3.09 8.28 -13.80
CA THR A 664 2.24 9.47 -13.63
C THR A 664 0.78 9.10 -13.83
N LEU A 665 -0.01 9.29 -12.78
CA LEU A 665 -1.47 9.15 -12.80
C LEU A 665 -2.10 10.11 -13.82
N ASP A 666 -2.88 9.57 -14.74
CA ASP A 666 -3.69 10.35 -15.67
C ASP A 666 -4.98 10.82 -14.97
N GLU A 667 -4.86 11.91 -14.22
CA GLU A 667 -5.98 12.51 -13.47
C GLU A 667 -7.14 12.90 -14.41
N ASP A 668 -6.83 13.39 -15.62
CA ASP A 668 -7.82 13.77 -16.62
C ASP A 668 -8.65 12.56 -17.08
N LEU A 669 -8.01 11.41 -17.31
CA LEU A 669 -8.72 10.18 -17.64
C LEU A 669 -9.59 9.70 -16.47
N PHE A 670 -9.10 9.76 -15.24
CA PHE A 670 -9.90 9.43 -14.06
C PHE A 670 -11.16 10.28 -13.98
N HIS A 671 -11.04 11.61 -14.12
CA HIS A 671 -12.18 12.52 -14.10
C HIS A 671 -13.11 12.37 -15.31
N LYS A 672 -12.61 12.00 -16.50
CA LYS A 672 -13.47 11.63 -17.64
C LYS A 672 -14.32 10.40 -17.35
N LEU A 673 -13.78 9.42 -16.62
CA LEU A 673 -14.46 8.16 -16.30
C LEU A 673 -15.39 8.28 -15.07
N THR A 674 -15.17 9.25 -14.17
CA THR A 674 -15.87 9.33 -12.87
C THR A 674 -16.59 10.65 -12.61
N GLY A 675 -16.19 11.72 -13.27
CA GLY A 675 -16.66 13.08 -13.04
C GLY A 675 -18.10 13.30 -13.46
N GLY A 676 -18.62 12.51 -14.39
CA GLY A 676 -19.91 12.79 -15.04
C GLY A 676 -19.83 14.11 -15.83
N GLN A 677 -20.36 14.15 -17.05
CA GLN A 677 -20.66 15.47 -17.63
C GLN A 677 -21.89 15.98 -16.87
N GLU A 678 -21.73 17.03 -16.06
CA GLU A 678 -22.86 17.87 -15.62
C GLU A 678 -23.30 18.78 -16.76
#